data_AF-A0A9Q8QBD4-F1
#
_entry.id   AF-A0A9Q8QBD4-F1
#
_cell.length_a   1.000
_cell.length_b   1.000
_cell.length_c   1.000
_cell.angle_alpha   90.00
_cell.angle_beta   90.00
_cell.angle_gamma   90.00
#
_symmetry.space_group_name_H-M   'P 1'
#
loop_
_entity.id
_entity.type
_entity.pdbx_description
1 polymer ?
#
loop_
_entity_poly.entity_id
_entity_poly.type
_entity_poly.pdbx_seq_one_letter_code
_entity_poly.pdbx_strand_id
1 'polypeptide(L)'
;MSASTRVFHHGPKPISLTEFRDALEAVCLPRFPTVRFARPRRVALAVSGGVDSMAMAFLFSSLFKTHQTFKIADNPAESAFGIVIDHQLREGSDAEASSVAHELKRIGIKAIIKTLNWRDVRRDGMNPASLPNLESVARTMRYQVLGLTCGHLQATSLFFAHHSDDHYETILMRLLAGHGYRGLQGIRAANAIPECYELHGVYKSGILDDQMQRQPFLSFKPPNKELKQLRMILRDDFHDEPWSHIKTYLGINDISAQFPGHITRDIDPRVPYLTPLNCEDGGVHVYRPLLEFDKDRLIATCEANRVRWFEDHTNTDPTLTTRNALRYIARSYKLPEALQKPAVLALARRAKQKTNFEEAEAHRLLIREAVIQDFDPNAGTLLIELPSFVTSASRARRLYAASRDEARRPRRRAIAAIAVRKLVDFVTPYLHSPSRANLDSVIDRLFPELSSSRQGEVPKAFSIAGVVFEPILGPQSTRWFLSRAPYKSNHPLPERKLPGHLGYKLISGTDGFKGPQVRHGPWRSWKMAKIWDGRFWIRLNTCVPARFHIRPLQPQFARQFRLALPQKERYRLEKILRYYAPGKVRYSLPALYSVESGEGTDPATPTMTLLALPSLGIHVPGLERWVKCEVRYKNVDVSLLGLQRRGGQRPLVVYRPRSGRSRQVRRRRLANRMRTGGHACRVCRRGRTSTAHG
;
A
#
# COMPACT_ATOMS: atom_id res chain seq x y z
N MET A 1 50.49 -44.39 -0.75
CA MET A 1 49.47 -44.24 0.30
C MET A 1 48.46 -43.21 -0.17
N SER A 2 47.32 -43.64 -0.74
CA SER A 2 46.25 -42.75 -1.17
C SER A 2 45.47 -42.28 0.06
N ALA A 3 45.51 -40.99 0.33
CA ALA A 3 44.66 -40.39 1.36
C ALA A 3 43.21 -40.48 0.87
N SER A 4 42.43 -41.35 1.50
CA SER A 4 40.99 -41.40 1.33
C SER A 4 40.38 -40.05 1.73
N THR A 5 39.95 -39.25 0.76
CA THR A 5 39.09 -38.10 0.98
C THR A 5 37.80 -38.63 1.60
N ARG A 6 37.69 -38.56 2.93
CA ARG A 6 36.45 -38.82 3.66
C ARG A 6 35.45 -37.74 3.26
N VAL A 7 34.66 -38.03 2.22
CA VAL A 7 33.45 -37.27 1.91
C VAL A 7 32.46 -37.60 3.02
N PHE A 8 32.40 -36.75 4.06
CA PHE A 8 31.33 -36.83 5.03
C PHE A 8 30.02 -36.55 4.29
N HIS A 9 29.18 -37.57 4.10
CA HIS A 9 27.78 -37.39 3.76
C HIS A 9 27.09 -36.71 4.94
N HIS A 10 27.27 -35.39 5.07
CA HIS A 10 26.47 -34.62 6.01
C HIS A 10 25.05 -34.61 5.47
N GLY A 11 24.18 -35.40 6.09
CA GLY A 11 22.74 -35.26 5.92
C GLY A 11 22.31 -33.80 6.12
N PRO A 12 21.16 -33.40 5.56
CA PRO A 12 20.66 -32.03 5.66
C PRO A 12 20.57 -31.61 7.13
N LYS A 13 21.26 -30.52 7.49
CA LYS A 13 21.21 -29.99 8.85
C LYS A 13 19.86 -29.31 9.12
N PRO A 14 19.23 -29.54 10.29
CA PRO A 14 18.00 -28.85 10.67
C PRO A 14 18.22 -27.33 10.71
N ILE A 15 17.15 -26.57 10.51
CA ILE A 15 17.19 -25.12 10.52
C ILE A 15 17.35 -24.63 11.96
N SER A 16 18.35 -23.77 12.20
CA SER A 16 18.53 -23.16 13.51
C SER A 16 17.56 -22.01 13.72
N LEU A 17 17.23 -21.72 14.99
CA LEU A 17 16.33 -20.62 15.32
C LEU A 17 16.91 -19.24 14.93
N THR A 18 18.22 -19.06 15.03
CA THR A 18 18.89 -17.81 14.63
C THR A 18 18.79 -17.60 13.13
N GLU A 19 19.03 -18.64 12.33
CA GLU A 19 18.92 -18.57 10.87
C GLU A 19 17.48 -18.28 10.43
N PHE A 20 16.50 -18.91 11.07
CA PHE A 20 15.09 -18.62 10.78
C PHE A 20 14.71 -17.19 11.18
N ARG A 21 15.24 -16.68 12.30
CA ARG A 21 15.03 -15.29 12.72
C ARG A 21 15.62 -14.30 11.72
N ASP A 22 16.85 -14.52 11.25
CA ASP A 22 17.49 -13.66 10.26
C ASP A 22 16.68 -13.63 8.95
N ALA A 23 16.18 -14.79 8.51
CA ALA A 23 15.29 -14.89 7.36
C ALA A 23 13.96 -14.14 7.58
N LEU A 24 13.39 -14.19 8.79
CA LEU A 24 12.19 -13.41 9.13
C LEU A 24 12.45 -11.91 9.08
N GLU A 25 13.55 -11.43 9.67
CA GLU A 25 13.92 -10.00 9.69
C GLU A 25 14.21 -9.48 8.27
N ALA A 26 14.86 -10.29 7.41
CA ALA A 26 15.12 -9.95 6.02
C ALA A 26 13.85 -9.84 5.17
N VAL A 27 12.84 -10.67 5.43
CA VAL A 27 11.58 -10.70 4.68
C VAL A 27 10.54 -9.72 5.22
N CYS A 28 10.52 -9.51 6.54
CA CYS A 28 9.55 -8.68 7.24
C CYS A 28 10.10 -7.28 7.53
N LEU A 29 10.43 -6.53 6.47
CA LEU A 29 10.93 -5.16 6.61
C LEU A 29 9.88 -4.25 7.30
N PRO A 30 10.31 -3.37 8.22
CA PRO A 30 9.39 -2.42 8.86
C PRO A 30 8.86 -1.42 7.83
N ARG A 31 7.54 -1.20 7.85
CA ARG A 31 6.88 -0.21 6.98
C ARG A 31 7.13 1.21 7.48
N PHE A 32 7.26 1.36 8.79
CA PHE A 32 7.48 2.62 9.50
C PHE A 32 8.72 2.48 10.39
N PRO A 33 9.93 2.58 9.82
CA PRO A 33 11.18 2.36 10.56
C PRO A 33 11.39 3.37 11.72
N THR A 34 10.69 4.51 11.68
CA THR A 34 10.75 5.56 12.71
C THR A 34 9.78 5.34 13.88
N VAL A 35 8.98 4.26 13.88
CA VAL A 35 8.07 3.97 15.00
C VAL A 35 8.86 3.70 16.26
N ARG A 36 8.52 4.44 17.33
CA ARG A 36 9.15 4.31 18.64
C ARG A 36 8.47 3.26 19.50
N PHE A 37 7.14 3.22 19.46
CA PHE A 37 6.35 2.24 20.20
C PHE A 37 5.33 1.58 19.28
N ALA A 38 5.26 0.26 19.33
CA ALA A 38 4.27 -0.52 18.62
C ALA A 38 3.69 -1.56 19.56
N ARG A 39 2.36 -1.72 19.55
CA ARG A 39 1.69 -2.75 20.35
C ARG A 39 1.96 -4.13 19.76
N PRO A 40 1.97 -5.19 20.60
CA PRO A 40 2.14 -6.53 20.09
C PRO A 40 0.99 -6.94 19.17
N ARG A 41 1.31 -7.54 18.01
CA ARG A 41 0.31 -8.16 17.11
C ARG A 41 0.46 -9.66 17.10
N ARG A 42 -0.67 -10.30 16.84
CA ARG A 42 -0.75 -11.71 16.53
C ARG A 42 -0.46 -11.92 15.06
N VAL A 43 0.20 -13.03 14.73
CA VAL A 43 0.49 -13.41 13.35
C VAL A 43 -0.30 -14.63 12.93
N ALA A 44 -0.61 -14.72 11.64
CA ALA A 44 -1.33 -15.84 11.06
C ALA A 44 -0.37 -16.71 10.24
N LEU A 45 -0.46 -18.02 10.40
CA LEU A 45 0.29 -19.02 9.64
C LEU A 45 -0.70 -19.79 8.77
N ALA A 46 -0.51 -19.82 7.45
CA ALA A 46 -1.26 -20.71 6.58
C ALA A 46 -0.68 -22.12 6.69
N VAL A 47 -1.45 -23.06 7.25
CA VAL A 47 -1.00 -24.43 7.52
C VAL A 47 -1.83 -25.41 6.70
N SER A 48 -1.17 -26.18 5.83
CA SER A 48 -1.83 -27.22 5.03
C SER A 48 -1.75 -28.61 5.66
N GLY A 49 -0.85 -28.82 6.62
CA GLY A 49 -0.58 -30.13 7.23
C GLY A 49 0.67 -30.83 6.69
N GLY A 50 1.16 -30.41 5.52
CA GLY A 50 2.41 -30.88 4.94
C GLY A 50 3.65 -30.44 5.70
N VAL A 51 4.76 -31.16 5.48
CA VAL A 51 6.05 -30.99 6.19
C VAL A 51 6.53 -29.55 6.24
N ASP A 52 6.40 -28.80 5.14
CA ASP A 52 6.89 -27.42 5.04
C ASP A 52 6.14 -26.49 6.01
N SER A 53 4.81 -26.64 6.06
CA SER A 53 3.95 -25.82 6.92
C SER A 53 4.07 -26.18 8.40
N MET A 54 4.31 -27.46 8.70
CA MET A 54 4.52 -27.95 10.06
C MET A 54 5.90 -27.56 10.59
N ALA A 55 6.95 -27.60 9.75
CA ALA A 55 8.27 -27.06 10.07
C ALA A 55 8.20 -25.57 10.40
N MET A 56 7.52 -24.78 9.56
CA MET A 56 7.31 -23.35 9.80
C MET A 56 6.59 -23.09 11.13
N ALA A 57 5.51 -23.84 11.40
CA ALA A 57 4.77 -23.72 12.66
C ALA A 57 5.65 -24.05 13.87
N PHE A 58 6.44 -25.12 13.81
CA PHE A 58 7.39 -25.47 14.86
C PHE A 58 8.43 -24.37 15.09
N LEU A 59 9.05 -23.86 14.03
CA LEU A 59 10.05 -22.80 14.12
C LEU A 59 9.49 -21.53 14.76
N PHE A 60 8.26 -21.12 14.40
CA PHE A 60 7.58 -20.00 15.07
C PHE A 60 7.32 -20.27 16.55
N SER A 61 6.79 -21.45 16.90
CA SER A 61 6.55 -21.82 18.30
C SER A 61 7.83 -21.75 19.14
N SER A 62 8.92 -22.30 18.62
CA SER A 62 10.23 -22.28 19.27
C SER A 62 10.81 -20.87 19.39
N LEU A 63 10.61 -20.01 18.37
CA LEU A 63 10.98 -18.59 18.46
C LEU A 63 10.22 -17.85 19.56
N PHE A 64 8.89 -18.02 19.66
CA PHE A 64 8.09 -17.38 20.71
C PHE A 64 8.48 -17.83 22.12
N LYS A 65 8.91 -19.09 22.28
CA LYS A 65 9.39 -19.62 23.57
C LYS A 65 10.78 -19.11 23.95
N THR A 66 11.67 -18.94 22.97
CA THR A 66 13.08 -18.61 23.19
C THR A 66 13.32 -17.10 23.25
N HIS A 67 12.62 -16.33 22.42
CA HIS A 67 12.80 -14.89 22.30
C HIS A 67 11.53 -14.15 22.76
N GLN A 68 11.64 -13.47 23.90
CA GLN A 68 10.51 -12.79 24.52
C GLN A 68 10.06 -11.53 23.75
N THR A 69 10.95 -10.94 22.94
CA THR A 69 10.64 -9.74 22.14
C THR A 69 11.36 -9.77 20.79
N PHE A 70 10.68 -10.26 19.75
CA PHE A 70 11.10 -10.04 18.37
C PHE A 70 10.00 -9.31 17.58
N LYS A 71 10.41 -8.58 16.54
CA LYS A 71 9.49 -7.77 15.72
C LYS A 71 9.23 -8.48 14.40
N ILE A 72 7.98 -8.42 13.96
CA ILE A 72 7.57 -8.80 12.61
C ILE A 72 7.08 -7.52 11.94
N ALA A 73 7.84 -7.05 10.94
CA ALA A 73 7.69 -5.70 10.40
C ALA A 73 7.76 -4.67 11.53
N ASP A 74 6.72 -3.86 11.72
CA ASP A 74 6.72 -2.78 12.70
C ASP A 74 6.35 -3.22 14.12
N ASN A 75 5.73 -4.40 14.26
CA ASN A 75 5.04 -4.79 15.49
C ASN A 75 5.81 -5.89 16.23
N PRO A 76 5.95 -5.80 17.56
CA PRO A 76 6.31 -6.95 18.38
C PRO A 76 5.34 -8.10 18.12
N ALA A 77 5.86 -9.32 18.01
CA ALA A 77 5.03 -10.50 17.82
C ALA A 77 4.79 -11.21 19.16
N GLU A 78 3.53 -11.35 19.57
CA GLU A 78 3.18 -11.99 20.86
C GLU A 78 2.85 -13.48 20.70
N SER A 79 2.11 -13.82 19.65
CA SER A 79 1.63 -15.18 19.41
C SER A 79 1.26 -15.42 17.95
N ALA A 80 1.16 -16.69 17.57
CA ALA A 80 0.72 -17.13 16.25
C ALA A 80 -0.58 -17.94 16.30
N PHE A 81 -1.38 -17.81 15.24
CA PHE A 81 -2.49 -18.71 14.93
C PHE A 81 -2.21 -19.48 13.65
N GLY A 82 -2.39 -20.80 13.69
CA GLY A 82 -2.45 -21.63 12.49
C GLY A 82 -3.84 -21.56 11.88
N ILE A 83 -3.95 -21.19 10.61
CA ILE A 83 -5.19 -21.24 9.85
C ILE A 83 -5.09 -22.44 8.91
N VAL A 84 -5.95 -23.43 9.15
CA VAL A 84 -6.08 -24.64 8.34
C VAL A 84 -7.30 -24.48 7.45
N ILE A 85 -7.13 -24.63 6.14
CA ILE A 85 -8.22 -24.53 5.17
C ILE A 85 -8.61 -25.94 4.72
N ASP A 86 -9.81 -26.35 5.08
CA ASP A 86 -10.45 -27.54 4.53
C ASP A 86 -11.11 -27.18 3.19
N HIS A 87 -10.62 -27.80 2.12
CA HIS A 87 -11.10 -27.59 0.77
C HIS A 87 -12.41 -28.34 0.44
N GLN A 88 -12.78 -29.36 1.21
CA GLN A 88 -13.97 -30.21 0.98
C GLN A 88 -14.05 -30.81 -0.43
N LEU A 89 -12.90 -31.14 -1.02
CA LEU A 89 -12.81 -31.72 -2.37
C LEU A 89 -12.68 -33.25 -2.36
N ARG A 90 -12.26 -33.85 -1.23
CA ARG A 90 -12.13 -35.30 -1.06
C ARG A 90 -12.67 -35.75 0.29
N GLU A 91 -13.05 -37.02 0.36
CA GLU A 91 -13.40 -37.69 1.61
C GLU A 91 -12.18 -37.72 2.56
N GLY A 92 -12.44 -37.55 3.86
CA GLY A 92 -11.41 -37.51 4.91
C GLY A 92 -10.61 -36.19 5.02
N SER A 93 -10.93 -35.17 4.21
CA SER A 93 -10.28 -33.85 4.31
C SER A 93 -10.53 -33.13 5.65
N ASP A 94 -11.70 -33.37 6.24
CA ASP A 94 -12.11 -32.88 7.56
C ASP A 94 -11.35 -33.55 8.71
N ALA A 95 -11.16 -34.87 8.63
CA ALA A 95 -10.39 -35.64 9.60
C ALA A 95 -8.91 -35.25 9.58
N GLU A 96 -8.35 -35.00 8.40
CA GLU A 96 -6.98 -34.49 8.26
C GLU A 96 -6.84 -33.09 8.83
N ALA A 97 -7.75 -32.16 8.49
CA ALA A 97 -7.73 -30.81 9.03
C ALA A 97 -7.81 -30.80 10.58
N SER A 98 -8.60 -31.71 11.14
CA SER A 98 -8.71 -31.92 12.59
C SER A 98 -7.41 -32.47 13.20
N SER A 99 -6.76 -33.41 12.52
CA SER A 99 -5.48 -34.00 12.95
C SER A 99 -4.35 -32.97 12.91
N VAL A 100 -4.30 -32.14 11.86
CA VAL A 100 -3.36 -31.00 11.76
C VAL A 100 -3.59 -30.00 12.88
N ALA A 101 -4.84 -29.65 13.18
CA ALA A 101 -5.16 -28.73 14.27
C ALA A 101 -4.74 -29.28 15.64
N HIS A 102 -4.89 -30.58 15.87
CA HIS A 102 -4.42 -31.25 17.09
C HIS A 102 -2.89 -31.18 17.20
N GLU A 103 -2.18 -31.45 16.12
CA GLU A 103 -0.73 -31.39 16.07
C GLU A 103 -0.19 -29.96 16.31
N LEU A 104 -0.83 -28.95 15.70
CA LEU A 104 -0.50 -27.54 15.97
C LEU A 104 -0.66 -27.18 17.45
N LYS A 105 -1.72 -27.66 18.09
CA LYS A 105 -1.96 -27.46 19.53
C LYS A 105 -0.86 -28.10 20.37
N ARG A 106 -0.38 -29.31 19.99
CA ARG A 106 0.75 -30.00 20.63
C ARG A 106 2.05 -29.20 20.54
N ILE A 107 2.30 -28.58 19.40
CA ILE A 107 3.48 -27.72 19.17
C ILE A 107 3.39 -26.40 19.97
N GLY A 108 2.19 -25.98 20.38
CA GLY A 108 1.93 -24.76 21.15
C GLY A 108 1.30 -23.63 20.35
N ILE A 109 0.72 -23.92 19.17
CA ILE A 109 0.05 -22.96 18.30
C ILE A 109 -1.45 -23.21 18.30
N LYS A 110 -2.23 -22.15 18.51
CA LYS A 110 -3.70 -22.23 18.41
C LYS A 110 -4.11 -22.37 16.95
N ALA A 111 -4.94 -23.36 16.63
CA ALA A 111 -5.40 -23.63 15.27
C ALA A 111 -6.85 -23.16 15.05
N ILE A 112 -7.15 -22.69 13.85
CA ILE A 112 -8.50 -22.33 13.38
C ILE A 112 -8.72 -23.05 12.06
N ILE A 113 -9.74 -23.90 12.02
CA ILE A 113 -10.15 -24.59 10.79
C ILE A 113 -11.22 -23.74 10.09
N LYS A 114 -11.09 -23.55 8.78
CA LYS A 114 -12.10 -22.92 7.92
C LYS A 114 -12.37 -23.78 6.70
N THR A 115 -13.64 -23.96 6.38
CA THR A 115 -14.09 -24.71 5.21
C THR A 115 -14.35 -23.77 4.04
N LEU A 116 -14.09 -24.24 2.82
CA LEU A 116 -14.46 -23.50 1.61
C LEU A 116 -15.96 -23.68 1.30
N ASN A 117 -16.64 -22.57 1.01
CA ASN A 117 -18.05 -22.59 0.63
C ASN A 117 -18.19 -22.63 -0.89
N TRP A 118 -18.56 -23.80 -1.41
CA TRP A 118 -18.74 -24.02 -2.85
C TRP A 118 -20.14 -23.65 -3.38
N ARG A 119 -21.07 -23.18 -2.53
CA ARG A 119 -22.47 -22.92 -2.92
C ARG A 119 -22.59 -21.93 -4.08
N ASP A 120 -21.79 -20.88 -4.08
CA ASP A 120 -21.84 -19.84 -5.13
C ASP A 120 -21.32 -20.34 -6.48
N VAL A 121 -20.38 -21.31 -6.46
CA VAL A 121 -19.82 -21.95 -7.66
C VAL A 121 -20.74 -23.05 -8.19
N ARG A 122 -21.46 -23.75 -7.30
CA ARG A 122 -22.46 -24.77 -7.66
C ARG A 122 -23.73 -24.20 -8.31
N ARG A 123 -23.92 -22.87 -8.30
CA ARG A 123 -25.10 -22.23 -8.94
C ARG A 123 -25.19 -22.49 -10.44
N ASP A 124 -24.06 -22.82 -11.08
CA ASP A 124 -24.01 -23.17 -12.50
C ASP A 124 -24.30 -24.66 -12.76
N GLY A 125 -24.83 -25.41 -11.77
CA GLY A 125 -25.27 -26.80 -11.91
C GLY A 125 -24.16 -27.85 -12.03
N MET A 126 -22.89 -27.44 -12.08
CA MET A 126 -21.74 -28.34 -12.20
C MET A 126 -21.18 -28.77 -10.83
N ASN A 127 -20.67 -30.01 -10.78
CA ASN A 127 -19.88 -30.47 -9.64
C ASN A 127 -18.56 -29.66 -9.58
N PRO A 128 -18.16 -29.09 -8.43
CA PRO A 128 -16.90 -28.34 -8.33
C PRO A 128 -15.68 -29.16 -8.79
N ALA A 129 -15.69 -30.48 -8.55
CA ALA A 129 -14.58 -31.36 -8.93
C ALA A 129 -14.37 -31.48 -10.46
N SER A 130 -15.38 -31.18 -11.28
CA SER A 130 -15.31 -31.29 -12.74
C SER A 130 -15.00 -29.97 -13.45
N LEU A 131 -14.64 -28.91 -12.70
CA LEU A 131 -14.33 -27.61 -13.29
C LEU A 131 -12.92 -27.61 -13.93
N PRO A 132 -12.78 -27.15 -15.19
CA PRO A 132 -11.48 -27.13 -15.88
C PRO A 132 -10.46 -26.19 -15.23
N ASN A 133 -10.93 -25.20 -14.45
CA ASN A 133 -10.12 -24.22 -13.72
C ASN A 133 -10.20 -24.38 -12.19
N LEU A 134 -10.54 -25.58 -11.70
CA LEU A 134 -10.77 -25.86 -10.28
C LEU A 134 -9.64 -25.35 -9.39
N GLU A 135 -8.38 -25.63 -9.72
CA GLU A 135 -7.23 -25.21 -8.91
C GLU A 135 -7.17 -23.68 -8.77
N SER A 136 -7.43 -22.96 -9.86
CA SER A 136 -7.43 -21.49 -9.86
C SER A 136 -8.57 -20.92 -9.01
N VAL A 137 -9.77 -21.51 -9.11
CA VAL A 137 -10.93 -21.11 -8.30
C VAL A 137 -10.70 -21.44 -6.82
N ALA A 138 -10.26 -22.65 -6.50
CA ALA A 138 -9.91 -23.09 -5.16
C ALA A 138 -8.83 -22.19 -4.52
N ARG A 139 -7.82 -21.81 -5.31
CA ARG A 139 -6.75 -20.89 -4.88
C ARG A 139 -7.31 -19.51 -4.55
N THR A 140 -8.19 -18.95 -5.38
CA THR A 140 -8.86 -17.67 -5.15
C THR A 140 -9.69 -17.71 -3.86
N MET A 141 -10.54 -18.73 -3.71
CA MET A 141 -11.35 -18.93 -2.51
C MET A 141 -10.49 -19.09 -1.25
N ARG A 142 -9.40 -19.87 -1.33
CA ARG A 142 -8.46 -20.06 -0.23
C ARG A 142 -7.86 -18.74 0.24
N TYR A 143 -7.37 -17.90 -0.68
CA TYR A 143 -6.83 -16.59 -0.30
C TYR A 143 -7.90 -15.69 0.32
N GLN A 144 -9.12 -15.68 -0.22
CA GLN A 144 -10.22 -14.89 0.34
C GLN A 144 -10.60 -15.32 1.76
N VAL A 145 -10.71 -16.63 2.01
CA VAL A 145 -11.01 -17.16 3.35
C VAL A 145 -9.87 -16.88 4.33
N LEU A 146 -8.61 -17.04 3.91
CA LEU A 146 -7.43 -16.67 4.71
C LEU A 146 -7.46 -15.17 5.05
N GLY A 147 -7.74 -14.31 4.06
CA GLY A 147 -7.81 -12.87 4.22
C GLY A 147 -8.91 -12.44 5.18
N LEU A 148 -10.13 -12.95 5.02
CA LEU A 148 -11.25 -12.70 5.94
C LEU A 148 -10.94 -13.16 7.37
N THR A 149 -10.30 -14.32 7.51
CA THR A 149 -9.90 -14.86 8.83
C THR A 149 -8.84 -13.98 9.48
N CYS A 150 -7.85 -13.52 8.72
CA CYS A 150 -6.85 -12.56 9.20
C CYS A 150 -7.49 -11.24 9.65
N GLY A 151 -8.48 -10.74 8.88
CA GLY A 151 -9.27 -9.57 9.24
C GLY A 151 -10.00 -9.71 10.58
N HIS A 152 -10.67 -10.85 10.81
CA HIS A 152 -11.34 -11.14 12.09
C HIS A 152 -10.36 -11.28 13.27
N LEU A 153 -9.17 -11.84 13.03
CA LEU A 153 -8.12 -11.98 14.04
C LEU A 153 -7.30 -10.70 14.27
N GLN A 154 -7.55 -9.65 13.48
CA GLN A 154 -6.76 -8.43 13.43
C GLN A 154 -5.26 -8.69 13.15
N ALA A 155 -4.96 -9.80 12.47
CA ALA A 155 -3.61 -10.20 12.07
C ALA A 155 -3.26 -9.56 10.72
N THR A 156 -2.22 -8.74 10.70
CA THR A 156 -1.74 -8.07 9.47
C THR A 156 -0.67 -8.86 8.73
N SER A 157 -0.07 -9.86 9.39
CA SER A 157 1.02 -10.66 8.83
C SER A 157 0.56 -12.10 8.66
N LEU A 158 0.52 -12.57 7.42
CA LEU A 158 0.16 -13.92 7.03
C LEU A 158 1.37 -14.64 6.43
N PHE A 159 1.78 -15.76 7.03
CA PHE A 159 2.95 -16.51 6.60
C PHE A 159 2.58 -17.75 5.79
N PHE A 160 3.32 -17.98 4.71
CA PHE A 160 3.25 -19.23 3.93
C PHE A 160 4.61 -19.93 3.93
N ALA A 161 4.58 -21.26 4.00
CA ALA A 161 5.76 -22.10 3.99
C ALA A 161 6.30 -22.42 2.58
N HIS A 162 6.28 -21.45 1.66
CA HIS A 162 6.91 -21.65 0.36
C HIS A 162 8.43 -21.67 0.51
N HIS A 163 9.08 -22.65 -0.11
CA HIS A 163 10.51 -22.91 0.04
C HIS A 163 11.29 -22.74 -1.28
N SER A 164 12.59 -23.05 -1.28
CA SER A 164 13.47 -22.80 -2.43
C SER A 164 13.11 -23.65 -3.66
N ASP A 165 12.63 -24.88 -3.48
CA ASP A 165 12.21 -25.73 -4.60
C ASP A 165 10.92 -25.21 -5.23
N ASP A 166 9.95 -24.73 -4.44
CA ASP A 166 8.76 -24.06 -4.96
C ASP A 166 9.13 -22.86 -5.85
N HIS A 167 10.16 -22.12 -5.44
CA HIS A 167 10.67 -20.98 -6.19
C HIS A 167 11.30 -21.43 -7.51
N TYR A 168 12.16 -22.46 -7.46
CA TYR A 168 12.78 -23.08 -8.63
C TYR A 168 11.75 -23.58 -9.65
N GLU A 169 10.77 -24.38 -9.21
CA GLU A 169 9.68 -24.89 -10.02
C GLU A 169 8.90 -23.75 -10.69
N THR A 170 8.57 -22.71 -9.92
CA THR A 170 7.85 -21.54 -10.43
C THR A 170 8.63 -20.82 -11.53
N ILE A 171 9.96 -20.71 -11.39
CA ILE A 171 10.79 -20.06 -12.40
C ILE A 171 10.86 -20.91 -13.67
N LEU A 172 11.06 -22.23 -13.54
CA LEU A 172 11.06 -23.14 -14.68
C LEU A 172 9.74 -23.13 -15.43
N MET A 173 8.62 -23.21 -14.73
CA MET A 173 7.29 -23.07 -15.34
C MET A 173 7.16 -21.77 -16.13
N ARG A 174 7.63 -20.66 -15.56
CA ARG A 174 7.57 -19.35 -16.23
C ARG A 174 8.53 -19.24 -17.41
N LEU A 175 9.68 -19.92 -17.35
CA LEU A 175 10.63 -19.98 -18.45
C LEU A 175 10.02 -20.76 -19.62
N LEU A 176 9.40 -21.91 -19.35
CA LEU A 176 8.68 -22.72 -20.35
C LEU A 176 7.50 -21.97 -20.98
N ALA A 177 6.80 -21.14 -20.20
CA ALA A 177 5.72 -20.29 -20.69
C ALA A 177 6.21 -19.02 -21.42
N GLY A 178 7.52 -18.84 -21.63
CA GLY A 178 8.07 -17.71 -22.40
C GLY A 178 8.07 -16.36 -21.68
N HIS A 179 8.00 -16.33 -20.35
CA HIS A 179 8.05 -15.07 -19.60
C HIS A 179 9.44 -14.41 -19.69
N GLY A 180 9.47 -13.10 -19.93
CA GLY A 180 10.70 -12.30 -19.85
C GLY A 180 11.21 -12.09 -18.41
N TYR A 181 12.35 -11.42 -18.25
CA TYR A 181 13.05 -11.27 -16.96
C TYR A 181 12.17 -10.78 -15.80
N ARG A 182 11.18 -9.90 -16.02
CA ARG A 182 10.26 -9.46 -14.96
C ARG A 182 9.36 -10.57 -14.43
N GLY A 183 8.99 -11.54 -15.25
CA GLY A 183 8.27 -12.75 -14.84
C GLY A 183 9.17 -13.77 -14.16
N LEU A 184 10.46 -13.81 -14.52
CA LEU A 184 11.45 -14.75 -13.97
C LEU A 184 11.98 -14.41 -12.57
N GLN A 185 11.40 -13.42 -11.88
CA GLN A 185 11.72 -13.12 -10.48
C GLN A 185 11.25 -14.20 -9.49
N GLY A 186 10.49 -15.20 -9.98
CA GLY A 186 9.91 -16.25 -9.16
C GLY A 186 8.84 -15.75 -8.17
N ILE A 187 8.78 -16.39 -7.01
CA ILE A 187 7.86 -16.05 -5.92
C ILE A 187 8.41 -14.86 -5.13
N ARG A 188 7.56 -13.84 -4.89
CA ARG A 188 7.94 -12.68 -4.05
C ARG A 188 7.96 -13.08 -2.57
N ALA A 189 8.99 -12.65 -1.86
CA ALA A 189 9.12 -12.92 -0.42
C ALA A 189 8.04 -12.22 0.41
N ALA A 190 7.66 -11.00 0.02
CA ALA A 190 6.58 -10.24 0.63
C ALA A 190 5.68 -9.60 -0.43
N ASN A 191 4.36 -9.62 -0.23
CA ASN A 191 3.38 -8.89 -1.04
C ASN A 191 2.03 -8.75 -0.31
N ALA A 192 1.19 -7.79 -0.72
CA ALA A 192 -0.21 -7.77 -0.29
C ALA A 192 -0.92 -9.07 -0.68
N ILE A 193 -1.84 -9.54 0.16
CA ILE A 193 -2.56 -10.80 -0.07
C ILE A 193 -3.27 -10.81 -1.44
N PRO A 194 -2.99 -11.78 -2.33
CA PRO A 194 -3.59 -11.81 -3.66
C PRO A 194 -5.08 -12.20 -3.59
N GLU A 195 -5.82 -11.98 -4.68
CA GLU A 195 -7.22 -12.40 -4.86
C GLU A 195 -8.26 -11.83 -3.87
N CYS A 196 -7.85 -10.91 -2.99
CA CYS A 196 -8.69 -10.29 -1.97
C CYS A 196 -9.09 -8.85 -2.32
N TYR A 197 -9.05 -8.47 -3.60
CA TYR A 197 -9.08 -7.07 -4.05
C TYR A 197 -10.30 -6.26 -3.57
N GLU A 198 -11.44 -6.90 -3.35
CA GLU A 198 -12.68 -6.26 -2.88
C GLU A 198 -12.92 -6.36 -1.36
N LEU A 199 -11.97 -6.94 -0.61
CA LEU A 199 -12.09 -7.17 0.83
C LEU A 199 -11.46 -6.03 1.62
N HIS A 200 -12.31 -5.15 2.19
CA HIS A 200 -11.88 -4.05 3.05
C HIS A 200 -11.23 -4.56 4.34
N GLY A 201 -10.10 -3.98 4.73
CA GLY A 201 -9.31 -4.43 5.89
C GLY A 201 -8.33 -5.55 5.58
N VAL A 202 -8.37 -6.08 4.35
CA VAL A 202 -7.59 -7.24 3.92
C VAL A 202 -6.65 -6.87 2.78
N TYR A 203 -7.17 -6.38 1.65
CA TYR A 203 -6.32 -5.98 0.54
C TYR A 203 -6.11 -4.47 0.52
N LYS A 204 -4.87 -4.04 0.81
CA LYS A 204 -4.44 -2.63 0.71
C LYS A 204 -5.46 -1.65 1.30
N SER A 205 -6.07 -2.01 2.44
CA SER A 205 -7.16 -1.27 3.06
C SER A 205 -7.27 -1.57 4.55
N GLY A 206 -7.87 -0.63 5.29
CA GLY A 206 -8.28 -0.73 6.68
C GLY A 206 -7.40 0.00 7.69
N ILE A 207 -6.14 0.30 7.38
CA ILE A 207 -5.27 1.03 8.32
C ILE A 207 -5.19 2.48 7.87
N LEU A 208 -5.47 3.34 8.83
CA LEU A 208 -5.28 4.78 8.76
C LEU A 208 -5.00 5.25 10.17
N ASP A 209 -3.75 5.70 10.34
CA ASP A 209 -3.17 6.38 11.47
C ASP A 209 -3.96 6.24 12.78
N ASP A 210 -3.71 5.15 13.52
CA ASP A 210 -4.25 4.95 14.87
C ASP A 210 -3.91 6.14 15.79
N GLN A 211 -3.03 7.07 15.38
CA GLN A 211 -2.67 8.33 16.07
C GLN A 211 -3.86 9.17 16.50
N MET A 212 -4.98 9.14 15.75
CA MET A 212 -6.19 9.88 16.11
C MET A 212 -7.03 9.15 17.16
N GLN A 213 -6.75 7.88 17.43
CA GLN A 213 -7.37 7.14 18.54
C GLN A 213 -6.71 7.54 19.85
N ARG A 214 -7.47 7.48 20.96
CA ARG A 214 -6.96 7.74 22.31
C ARG A 214 -5.75 6.87 22.67
N GLN A 215 -5.63 5.70 22.04
CA GLN A 215 -4.57 4.74 22.28
C GLN A 215 -4.09 4.14 20.95
N PRO A 216 -3.11 4.78 20.30
CA PRO A 216 -2.67 4.36 18.98
C PRO A 216 -1.89 3.04 19.03
N PHE A 217 -1.98 2.24 17.97
CA PHE A 217 -1.26 0.97 17.88
C PHE A 217 0.23 1.17 17.63
N LEU A 218 0.56 2.10 16.73
CA LEU A 218 1.89 2.63 16.50
C LEU A 218 1.94 4.02 17.13
N SER A 219 2.98 4.39 17.86
CA SER A 219 3.20 5.76 18.33
C SER A 219 4.53 6.26 17.81
N PHE A 220 4.46 7.36 17.09
CA PHE A 220 5.63 8.16 16.70
C PHE A 220 6.02 9.15 17.80
N LYS A 221 5.10 9.44 18.73
CA LYS A 221 5.37 10.33 19.86
C LYS A 221 6.31 9.67 20.86
N PRO A 222 7.29 10.41 21.42
CA PRO A 222 8.10 9.91 22.51
C PRO A 222 7.22 9.60 23.73
N PRO A 223 7.62 8.65 24.61
CA PRO A 223 6.98 8.48 25.90
C PRO A 223 7.01 9.80 26.71
N ASN A 224 6.01 10.01 27.57
CA ASN A 224 5.85 11.26 28.33
C ASN A 224 7.10 11.66 29.14
N LYS A 225 7.88 10.69 29.61
CA LYS A 225 9.14 10.94 30.33
C LYS A 225 10.21 11.55 29.42
N GLU A 226 10.36 11.02 28.22
CA GLU A 226 11.28 11.55 27.20
C GLU A 226 10.79 12.91 26.68
N LEU A 227 9.48 13.07 26.47
CA LEU A 227 8.88 14.38 26.13
C LEU A 227 9.16 15.45 27.20
N LYS A 228 9.11 15.10 28.48
CA LYS A 228 9.49 16.01 29.58
C LYS A 228 10.97 16.36 29.52
N GLN A 229 11.86 15.40 29.28
CA GLN A 229 13.30 15.64 29.12
C GLN A 229 13.59 16.52 27.89
N LEU A 230 13.01 16.21 26.72
CA LEU A 230 13.12 17.02 25.52
C LEU A 230 12.63 18.45 25.74
N ARG A 231 11.53 18.64 26.49
CA ARG A 231 11.06 19.98 26.87
C ARG A 231 12.01 20.71 27.81
N MET A 232 12.69 20.02 28.72
CA MET A 232 13.71 20.63 29.56
C MET A 232 14.93 21.04 28.72
N ILE A 233 15.45 20.15 27.88
CA ILE A 233 16.56 20.44 26.96
C ILE A 233 16.20 21.62 26.04
N LEU A 234 15.03 21.60 25.40
CA LEU A 234 14.56 22.70 24.55
C LEU A 234 14.34 24.01 25.31
N ARG A 235 14.07 23.95 26.62
CA ARG A 235 13.91 25.14 27.48
C ARG A 235 15.28 25.70 27.88
N ASP A 236 16.26 24.84 28.12
CA ASP A 236 17.64 25.23 28.38
C ASP A 236 18.26 25.83 27.11
N ASP A 237 18.06 25.21 25.94
CA ASP A 237 18.49 25.71 24.62
C ASP A 237 17.77 27.01 24.18
N PHE A 238 16.57 27.28 24.74
CA PHE A 238 15.81 28.51 24.44
C PHE A 238 16.55 29.78 24.87
N HIS A 239 17.50 29.66 25.81
CA HIS A 239 18.35 30.76 26.22
C HIS A 239 19.51 31.05 25.24
N ASP A 240 19.89 30.07 24.41
CA ASP A 240 21.04 30.17 23.50
C ASP A 240 20.67 30.40 22.03
N GLU A 241 19.47 30.00 21.58
CA GLU A 241 18.98 30.28 20.21
C GLU A 241 17.58 30.93 20.15
N PRO A 242 17.37 31.97 19.30
CA PRO A 242 16.07 32.60 19.14
C PRO A 242 15.04 31.64 18.52
N TRP A 243 13.82 31.66 19.07
CA TRP A 243 12.67 30.81 18.69
C TRP A 243 12.35 30.75 17.17
N SER A 244 12.75 31.76 16.41
CA SER A 244 12.62 31.79 14.95
C SER A 244 13.46 30.72 14.24
N HIS A 245 14.68 30.42 14.73
CA HIS A 245 15.52 29.36 14.18
C HIS A 245 14.99 27.98 14.54
N ILE A 246 14.58 27.79 15.80
CA ILE A 246 13.95 26.54 16.28
C ILE A 246 12.68 26.20 15.47
N LYS A 247 11.83 27.19 15.16
CA LYS A 247 10.67 27.01 14.27
C LYS A 247 11.05 26.56 12.87
N THR A 248 12.20 27.01 12.37
CA THR A 248 12.72 26.67 11.04
C THR A 248 13.27 25.24 11.03
N TYR A 249 13.97 24.82 12.09
CA TYR A 249 14.48 23.45 12.24
C TYR A 249 13.38 22.41 12.46
N LEU A 250 12.38 22.73 13.28
CA LEU A 250 11.28 21.82 13.61
C LEU A 250 10.20 21.77 12.53
N GLY A 251 10.30 22.58 11.48
CA GLY A 251 9.30 22.61 10.41
C GLY A 251 7.89 22.95 10.91
N ILE A 252 7.75 23.71 12.00
CA ILE A 252 6.45 23.96 12.66
C ILE A 252 5.52 24.80 11.77
N ASN A 253 6.08 25.65 10.90
CA ASN A 253 5.34 26.38 9.88
C ASN A 253 5.13 25.56 8.59
N ASP A 254 5.67 24.35 8.52
CA ASP A 254 5.55 23.46 7.38
C ASP A 254 4.29 22.60 7.59
N ILE A 255 3.15 23.11 7.11
CA ILE A 255 1.84 22.43 7.17
C ILE A 255 1.94 21.04 6.51
N SER A 256 2.88 20.87 5.57
CA SER A 256 3.22 19.60 4.91
C SER A 256 3.81 18.53 5.85
N ALA A 257 4.46 18.93 6.95
CA ALA A 257 5.07 18.03 7.94
C ALA A 257 4.05 17.51 8.97
N GLN A 258 2.93 18.22 9.18
CA GLN A 258 1.84 17.75 10.03
C GLN A 258 0.96 16.71 9.33
N PHE A 259 0.87 16.75 7.99
CA PHE A 259 0.04 15.84 7.20
C PHE A 259 0.68 15.53 5.83
N PRO A 260 1.48 14.46 5.71
CA PRO A 260 2.03 14.05 4.42
C PRO A 260 0.89 13.66 3.46
N GLY A 261 0.67 14.47 2.42
CA GLY A 261 -0.45 14.30 1.47
C GLY A 261 -1.23 15.58 1.19
N HIS A 262 -1.02 16.64 1.97
CA HIS A 262 -1.42 18.00 1.60
C HIS A 262 -0.44 18.57 0.57
N ILE A 263 -0.53 18.09 -0.67
CA ILE A 263 0.12 18.79 -1.78
C ILE A 263 -0.55 20.16 -1.92
N THR A 264 0.25 21.19 -1.70
CA THR A 264 0.30 22.51 -2.36
C THR A 264 -0.80 22.81 -3.38
N ARG A 265 -2.05 22.93 -2.93
CA ARG A 265 -2.98 23.85 -3.59
C ARG A 265 -2.63 25.23 -3.07
N ASP A 266 -2.26 26.14 -3.96
CA ASP A 266 -2.50 27.55 -3.70
C ASP A 266 -3.99 27.65 -3.38
N ILE A 267 -4.31 27.83 -2.10
CA ILE A 267 -5.69 27.89 -1.64
C ILE A 267 -6.27 29.15 -2.29
N ASP A 268 -6.99 29.00 -3.39
CA ASP A 268 -7.75 30.09 -3.95
C ASP A 268 -8.81 30.45 -2.90
N PRO A 269 -8.72 31.62 -2.24
CA PRO A 269 -9.65 32.00 -1.17
C PRO A 269 -11.10 32.09 -1.67
N ARG A 270 -11.32 32.09 -2.99
CA ARG A 270 -12.64 32.13 -3.63
C ARG A 270 -13.31 30.76 -3.72
N VAL A 271 -12.55 29.68 -3.54
CA VAL A 271 -13.01 28.28 -3.64
C VAL A 271 -13.23 27.71 -2.24
N PRO A 272 -14.40 27.09 -1.96
CA PRO A 272 -14.63 26.40 -0.70
C PRO A 272 -13.57 25.32 -0.49
N TYR A 273 -12.89 25.39 0.65
CA TYR A 273 -11.97 24.35 1.07
C TYR A 273 -12.71 23.03 1.29
N LEU A 274 -12.18 21.96 0.70
CA LEU A 274 -12.67 20.61 0.88
C LEU A 274 -11.53 19.78 1.46
N THR A 275 -11.78 19.16 2.61
CA THR A 275 -10.80 18.28 3.25
C THR A 275 -10.51 17.08 2.33
N PRO A 276 -9.23 16.81 2.01
CA PRO A 276 -8.85 15.64 1.22
C PRO A 276 -9.32 14.34 1.86
N LEU A 277 -9.81 13.39 1.07
CA LEU A 277 -10.09 12.04 1.55
C LEU A 277 -8.79 11.34 1.97
N ASN A 278 -8.83 10.69 3.12
CA ASN A 278 -7.72 9.88 3.59
C ASN A 278 -7.49 8.68 2.65
N CYS A 279 -6.23 8.41 2.33
CA CYS A 279 -5.84 7.25 1.53
C CYS A 279 -5.62 6.04 2.45
N GLU A 280 -6.25 4.94 2.10
CA GLU A 280 -6.11 3.67 2.81
C GLU A 280 -4.69 3.13 2.70
N ASP A 281 -4.14 2.58 3.77
CA ASP A 281 -2.74 2.22 3.77
C ASP A 281 -2.49 0.78 4.31
N GLY A 282 -3.53 0.15 4.85
CA GLY A 282 -3.45 -1.12 5.57
C GLY A 282 -3.57 -2.40 4.76
N GLY A 283 -3.99 -3.45 5.45
CA GLY A 283 -4.26 -4.77 4.90
C GLY A 283 -3.28 -5.85 5.36
N VAL A 284 -3.57 -7.07 4.93
CA VAL A 284 -2.82 -8.28 5.24
C VAL A 284 -1.66 -8.42 4.25
N HIS A 285 -0.45 -8.49 4.80
CA HIS A 285 0.78 -8.75 4.08
C HIS A 285 1.13 -10.23 4.17
N VAL A 286 1.41 -10.82 3.02
CA VAL A 286 1.87 -12.19 2.90
C VAL A 286 3.39 -12.22 2.95
N TYR A 287 3.95 -13.03 3.85
CA TYR A 287 5.38 -13.25 4.03
C TYR A 287 5.75 -14.72 3.76
N ARG A 288 6.93 -14.95 3.19
CA ARG A 288 7.46 -16.27 2.85
C ARG A 288 8.92 -16.39 3.29
N PRO A 289 9.19 -16.60 4.59
CA PRO A 289 10.54 -16.64 5.14
C PRO A 289 11.33 -17.86 4.69
N LEU A 290 10.64 -18.95 4.29
CA LEU A 290 11.28 -20.21 3.94
C LEU A 290 11.86 -20.27 2.51
N LEU A 291 11.71 -19.21 1.70
CA LEU A 291 12.07 -19.23 0.26
C LEU A 291 13.55 -19.51 -0.02
N GLU A 292 14.45 -19.28 0.95
CA GLU A 292 15.89 -19.54 0.80
C GLU A 292 16.28 -20.93 1.32
N PHE A 293 15.37 -21.64 1.98
CA PHE A 293 15.62 -22.95 2.57
C PHE A 293 15.19 -24.08 1.65
N ASP A 294 15.95 -25.17 1.68
CA ASP A 294 15.68 -26.38 0.91
C ASP A 294 14.70 -27.29 1.65
N LYS A 295 13.90 -28.05 0.90
CA LYS A 295 12.91 -28.97 1.48
C LYS A 295 13.53 -30.01 2.39
N ASP A 296 14.70 -30.53 2.04
CA ASP A 296 15.42 -31.54 2.83
C ASP A 296 15.76 -31.03 4.24
N ARG A 297 16.03 -29.72 4.38
CA ARG A 297 16.27 -29.11 5.69
C ARG A 297 14.99 -28.93 6.50
N LEU A 298 13.86 -28.70 5.85
CA LEU A 298 12.55 -28.65 6.50
C LEU A 298 12.17 -30.03 7.04
N ILE A 299 12.39 -31.09 6.26
CA ILE A 299 12.21 -32.49 6.67
C ILE A 299 13.11 -32.80 7.88
N ALA A 300 14.41 -32.52 7.78
CA ALA A 300 15.35 -32.73 8.88
C ALA A 300 14.95 -31.98 10.17
N THR A 301 14.34 -30.80 10.04
CA THR A 301 13.84 -30.01 11.17
C THR A 301 12.65 -30.70 11.84
N CYS A 302 11.70 -31.22 11.05
CA CYS A 302 10.55 -31.95 11.58
C CYS A 302 10.98 -33.28 12.24
N GLU A 303 11.87 -34.04 11.60
CA GLU A 303 12.39 -35.31 12.11
C GLU A 303 13.15 -35.13 13.43
N ALA A 304 14.10 -34.19 13.47
CA ALA A 304 14.89 -33.90 14.67
C ALA A 304 14.03 -33.50 15.87
N ASN A 305 12.87 -32.88 15.63
CA ASN A 305 11.96 -32.39 16.67
C ASN A 305 10.68 -33.24 16.82
N ARG A 306 10.60 -34.40 16.15
CA ARG A 306 9.47 -35.34 16.19
C ARG A 306 8.11 -34.68 15.90
N VAL A 307 8.11 -33.69 15.02
CA VAL A 307 6.90 -33.03 14.53
C VAL A 307 6.21 -33.97 13.57
N ARG A 308 4.91 -34.23 13.76
CA ARG A 308 4.13 -35.03 12.82
C ARG A 308 3.65 -34.15 11.67
N TRP A 309 3.60 -34.70 10.47
CA TRP A 309 3.03 -34.05 9.29
C TRP A 309 2.19 -35.05 8.50
N PHE A 310 1.34 -34.53 7.62
CA PHE A 310 0.41 -35.29 6.79
C PHE A 310 0.75 -35.02 5.33
N GLU A 311 0.99 -36.07 4.55
CA GLU A 311 1.29 -35.95 3.12
C GLU A 311 0.12 -36.41 2.29
N ASP A 312 -0.34 -35.56 1.38
CA ASP A 312 -1.37 -35.91 0.42
C ASP A 312 -0.74 -36.70 -0.75
N HIS A 313 -1.24 -37.91 -0.96
CA HIS A 313 -0.88 -38.84 -2.04
C HIS A 313 -1.11 -38.27 -3.46
N THR A 314 -1.94 -37.24 -3.62
CA THR A 314 -2.13 -36.56 -4.92
C THR A 314 -0.90 -35.72 -5.33
N ASN A 315 0.00 -35.39 -4.39
CA ASN A 315 1.20 -34.62 -4.69
C ASN A 315 2.29 -35.42 -5.43
N THR A 316 2.15 -36.75 -5.52
CA THR A 316 3.12 -37.63 -6.17
C THR A 316 2.78 -37.96 -7.62
N ASP A 317 1.56 -37.65 -8.08
CA ASP A 317 1.15 -37.92 -9.45
C ASP A 317 1.79 -36.91 -10.43
N PRO A 318 2.68 -37.35 -11.34
CA PRO A 318 3.37 -36.48 -12.28
C PRO A 318 2.46 -35.95 -13.39
N THR A 319 1.31 -36.59 -13.65
CA THR A 319 0.40 -36.22 -14.75
C THR A 319 -0.60 -35.14 -14.35
N LEU A 320 -0.85 -34.97 -13.05
CA LEU A 320 -1.91 -34.12 -12.53
C LEU A 320 -1.62 -32.62 -12.72
N THR A 321 -0.36 -32.20 -12.57
CA THR A 321 0.02 -30.79 -12.75
C THR A 321 1.38 -30.67 -13.44
N THR A 322 1.55 -29.58 -14.20
CA THR A 322 2.86 -29.20 -14.78
C THR A 322 3.95 -29.07 -13.72
N ARG A 323 3.57 -28.67 -12.50
CA ARG A 323 4.46 -28.58 -11.35
C ARG A 323 4.95 -29.94 -10.87
N ASN A 324 4.04 -30.91 -10.74
CA ASN A 324 4.40 -32.27 -10.37
C ASN A 324 5.28 -32.93 -11.44
N ALA A 325 4.98 -32.70 -12.72
CA ALA A 325 5.82 -33.15 -13.82
C ALA A 325 7.25 -32.59 -13.71
N LEU A 326 7.40 -31.28 -13.43
CA LEU A 326 8.72 -30.67 -13.23
C LEU A 326 9.45 -31.20 -12.00
N ARG A 327 8.74 -31.43 -10.89
CA ARG A 327 9.29 -32.08 -9.69
C ARG A 327 9.81 -33.47 -10.01
N TYR A 328 9.03 -34.26 -10.74
CA TYR A 328 9.41 -35.60 -11.17
C TYR A 328 10.65 -35.54 -12.07
N ILE A 329 10.66 -34.68 -13.09
CA ILE A 329 11.80 -34.54 -14.01
C ILE A 329 13.07 -34.13 -13.27
N ALA A 330 12.99 -33.13 -12.39
CA ALA A 330 14.14 -32.63 -11.65
C ALA A 330 14.71 -33.64 -10.64
N ARG A 331 13.88 -34.59 -10.16
CA ARG A 331 14.29 -35.66 -9.24
C ARG A 331 14.82 -36.90 -9.99
N SER A 332 14.13 -37.30 -11.06
CA SER A 332 14.40 -38.54 -11.78
C SER A 332 15.53 -38.41 -12.80
N TYR A 333 15.82 -37.21 -13.30
CA TYR A 333 16.83 -36.98 -14.34
C TYR A 333 17.86 -35.92 -13.93
N LYS A 334 19.11 -36.13 -14.34
CA LYS A 334 20.17 -35.12 -14.20
C LYS A 334 20.04 -34.09 -15.32
N LEU A 335 19.39 -32.97 -15.01
CA LEU A 335 19.24 -31.86 -15.93
C LEU A 335 20.59 -31.18 -16.26
N PRO A 336 20.75 -30.58 -17.45
CA PRO A 336 21.91 -29.75 -17.78
C PRO A 336 22.13 -28.64 -16.75
N GLU A 337 23.38 -28.23 -16.53
CA GLU A 337 23.78 -27.27 -15.49
C GLU A 337 22.92 -25.98 -15.48
N ALA A 338 22.61 -25.45 -16.66
CA ALA A 338 21.80 -24.23 -16.81
C ALA A 338 20.35 -24.36 -16.28
N LEU A 339 19.80 -25.58 -16.26
CA LEU A 339 18.46 -25.89 -15.78
C LEU A 339 18.46 -26.40 -14.33
N GLN A 340 19.64 -26.60 -13.72
CA GLN A 340 19.71 -27.01 -12.33
C GLN A 340 19.36 -25.87 -11.37
N LYS A 341 18.93 -26.25 -10.16
CA LYS A 341 18.46 -25.33 -9.12
C LYS A 341 19.40 -24.13 -8.87
N PRO A 342 20.73 -24.26 -8.71
CA PRO A 342 21.59 -23.10 -8.46
C PRO A 342 21.58 -22.07 -9.59
N ALA A 343 21.64 -22.53 -10.85
CA ALA A 343 21.68 -21.66 -12.02
C ALA A 343 20.35 -20.91 -12.21
N VAL A 344 19.23 -21.61 -12.04
CA VAL A 344 17.88 -21.03 -12.16
C VAL A 344 17.59 -20.04 -11.04
N LEU A 345 17.99 -20.34 -9.80
CA LEU A 345 17.88 -19.37 -8.69
C LEU A 345 18.77 -18.15 -8.91
N ALA A 346 19.99 -18.32 -9.45
CA ALA A 346 20.87 -17.20 -9.79
C ALA A 346 20.27 -16.32 -10.91
N LEU A 347 19.61 -16.91 -11.90
CA LEU A 347 18.86 -16.17 -12.93
C LEU A 347 17.76 -15.31 -12.30
N ALA A 348 16.97 -15.88 -11.38
CA ALA A 348 15.91 -15.13 -10.70
C ALA A 348 16.44 -13.99 -9.83
N ARG A 349 17.56 -14.19 -9.12
CA ARG A 349 18.23 -13.11 -8.36
C ARG A 349 18.65 -11.96 -9.28
N ARG A 350 19.31 -12.25 -10.41
CA ARG A 350 19.72 -11.23 -11.40
C ARG A 350 18.50 -10.49 -11.97
N ALA A 351 17.44 -11.23 -12.29
CA ALA A 351 16.19 -10.66 -12.79
C ALA A 351 15.50 -9.73 -11.77
N LYS A 352 15.48 -10.13 -10.48
CA LYS A 352 14.97 -9.34 -9.35
C LYS A 352 15.80 -8.08 -9.15
N GLN A 353 17.14 -8.18 -9.11
CA GLN A 353 18.04 -7.03 -8.99
C GLN A 353 17.83 -6.00 -10.10
N LYS A 354 17.77 -6.47 -11.36
CA LYS A 354 17.51 -5.59 -12.51
C LYS A 354 16.17 -4.87 -12.38
N THR A 355 15.12 -5.57 -11.97
CA THR A 355 13.80 -4.95 -11.83
C THR A 355 13.73 -3.97 -10.67
N ASN A 356 14.31 -4.31 -9.52
CA ASN A 356 14.39 -3.41 -8.36
C ASN A 356 15.15 -2.12 -8.72
N PHE A 357 16.22 -2.24 -9.50
CA PHE A 357 16.99 -1.09 -9.97
C PHE A 357 16.16 -0.20 -10.91
N GLU A 358 15.45 -0.78 -11.89
CA GLU A 358 14.55 -0.03 -12.78
C GLU A 358 13.40 0.65 -12.01
N GLU A 359 12.81 -0.03 -11.02
CA GLU A 359 11.75 0.53 -10.17
C GLU A 359 12.26 1.67 -9.28
N ALA A 360 13.47 1.54 -8.73
CA ALA A 360 14.12 2.59 -7.95
C ALA A 360 14.48 3.82 -8.81
N GLU A 361 14.96 3.62 -10.05
CA GLU A 361 15.20 4.73 -10.98
C GLU A 361 13.91 5.46 -11.35
N ALA A 362 12.82 4.74 -11.60
CA ALA A 362 11.52 5.34 -11.89
C ALA A 362 10.96 6.12 -10.68
N HIS A 363 11.10 5.56 -9.47
CA HIS A 363 10.71 6.22 -8.22
C HIS A 363 11.49 7.53 -8.01
N ARG A 364 12.82 7.48 -8.18
CA ARG A 364 13.68 8.67 -8.10
C ARG A 364 13.33 9.72 -9.15
N LEU A 365 12.98 9.32 -10.38
CA LEU A 365 12.59 10.26 -11.43
C LEU A 365 11.32 11.03 -11.04
N LEU A 366 10.31 10.32 -10.53
CA LEU A 366 9.03 10.93 -10.13
C LEU A 366 9.21 11.94 -8.99
N ILE A 367 10.06 11.62 -8.00
CA ILE A 367 10.31 12.49 -6.84
C ILE A 367 11.26 13.65 -7.17
N ARG A 368 12.42 13.35 -7.78
CA ARG A 368 13.48 14.36 -8.03
C ARG A 368 13.02 15.48 -8.94
N GLU A 369 12.25 15.14 -9.96
CA GLU A 369 11.73 16.10 -10.94
C GLU A 369 10.36 16.65 -10.53
N ALA A 370 9.86 16.31 -9.33
CA ALA A 370 8.56 16.76 -8.81
C ALA A 370 7.43 16.59 -9.85
N VAL A 371 7.33 15.38 -10.42
CA VAL A 371 6.44 15.13 -11.57
C VAL A 371 4.98 15.31 -11.19
N ILE A 372 4.60 14.92 -9.98
CA ILE A 372 3.25 15.10 -9.46
C ILE A 372 3.14 16.50 -8.87
N GLN A 373 2.28 17.33 -9.48
CA GLN A 373 2.05 18.72 -9.08
C GLN A 373 0.88 18.86 -8.10
N ASP A 374 -0.21 18.10 -8.34
CA ASP A 374 -1.37 18.05 -7.46
C ASP A 374 -2.03 16.67 -7.53
N PHE A 375 -2.57 16.20 -6.41
CA PHE A 375 -3.36 14.97 -6.33
C PHE A 375 -4.61 15.21 -5.47
N ASP A 376 -5.77 15.02 -6.09
CA ASP A 376 -7.07 15.14 -5.42
C ASP A 376 -7.67 13.76 -5.13
N PRO A 377 -7.69 13.30 -3.88
CA PRO A 377 -8.33 12.03 -3.54
C PRO A 377 -9.86 12.11 -3.56
N ASN A 378 -10.50 13.29 -3.49
CA ASN A 378 -11.97 13.42 -3.49
C ASN A 378 -12.56 13.17 -4.88
N ALA A 379 -11.88 13.63 -5.91
CA ALA A 379 -12.24 13.38 -7.31
C ALA A 379 -11.45 12.22 -7.94
N GLY A 380 -10.30 11.86 -7.36
CA GLY A 380 -9.35 10.93 -7.94
C GLY A 380 -8.70 11.52 -9.20
N THR A 381 -8.23 12.76 -9.14
CA THR A 381 -7.58 13.46 -10.26
C THR A 381 -6.12 13.75 -9.93
N LEU A 382 -5.27 13.72 -10.94
CA LEU A 382 -3.83 13.93 -10.79
C LEU A 382 -3.35 14.95 -11.82
N LEU A 383 -2.68 16.00 -11.37
CA LEU A 383 -1.99 16.96 -12.23
C LEU A 383 -0.51 16.62 -12.25
N ILE A 384 0.04 16.42 -13.44
CA ILE A 384 1.45 16.08 -13.62
C ILE A 384 2.15 17.05 -14.57
N GLU A 385 3.44 17.23 -14.34
CA GLU A 385 4.35 17.94 -15.23
C GLU A 385 5.53 17.02 -15.53
N LEU A 386 5.62 16.54 -16.78
CA LEU A 386 6.61 15.55 -17.16
C LEU A 386 7.95 16.22 -17.47
N PRO A 387 9.08 15.67 -16.98
CA PRO A 387 10.39 16.21 -17.28
C PRO A 387 10.79 15.86 -18.72
N SER A 388 11.57 16.74 -19.34
CA SER A 388 12.23 16.41 -20.60
C SER A 388 13.40 15.47 -20.35
N PHE A 389 13.55 14.46 -21.21
CA PHE A 389 14.73 13.58 -21.23
C PHE A 389 15.88 14.18 -22.05
N VAL A 390 15.73 15.42 -22.55
CA VAL A 390 16.75 16.14 -23.31
C VAL A 390 18.01 16.24 -22.47
N THR A 391 19.05 15.52 -22.91
CA THR A 391 20.42 15.83 -22.54
C THR A 391 20.70 17.28 -22.90
N SER A 392 20.86 18.13 -21.89
CA SER A 392 21.33 19.52 -22.02
C SER A 392 22.25 19.68 -23.22
N ALA A 393 22.05 20.73 -24.03
CA ALA A 393 22.84 21.01 -25.24
C ALA A 393 24.37 20.94 -25.00
N SER A 394 24.82 21.17 -23.77
CA SER A 394 26.20 20.99 -23.31
C SER A 394 26.73 19.55 -23.42
N ARG A 395 25.89 18.53 -23.24
CA ARG A 395 26.24 17.10 -23.33
C ARG A 395 26.21 16.55 -24.76
N ALA A 396 25.45 17.19 -25.65
CA ALA A 396 25.32 16.82 -27.06
C ALA A 396 26.59 17.10 -27.89
N ARG A 397 27.46 18.01 -27.41
CA ARG A 397 28.76 18.35 -28.03
C ARG A 397 29.85 17.29 -27.82
N ARG A 398 29.57 16.17 -27.14
CA ARG A 398 30.56 15.11 -26.90
C ARG A 398 30.57 14.11 -28.06
N LEU A 399 31.76 13.73 -28.51
CA LEU A 399 31.95 12.63 -29.47
C LEU A 399 31.18 11.38 -28.98
N TYR A 400 30.46 10.72 -29.89
CA TYR A 400 29.60 9.56 -29.65
C TYR A 400 28.38 9.79 -28.73
N ALA A 401 27.96 11.04 -28.48
CA ALA A 401 26.74 11.32 -27.70
C ALA A 401 25.49 10.66 -28.32
N ALA A 402 25.32 10.76 -29.64
CA ALA A 402 24.19 10.18 -30.36
C ALA A 402 24.10 8.65 -30.23
N SER A 403 25.21 7.94 -30.50
CA SER A 403 25.29 6.47 -30.34
C SER A 403 25.04 6.03 -28.89
N ARG A 404 25.56 6.77 -27.90
CA ARG A 404 25.31 6.49 -26.48
C ARG A 404 23.86 6.73 -26.08
N ASP A 405 23.20 7.74 -26.63
CA ASP A 405 21.80 8.01 -26.35
C ASP A 405 20.87 7.00 -27.03
N GLU A 406 21.22 6.53 -28.22
CA GLU A 406 20.55 5.41 -28.89
C GLU A 406 20.65 4.11 -28.06
N ALA A 407 21.85 3.76 -27.59
CA ALA A 407 22.06 2.59 -26.73
C ALA A 407 21.30 2.69 -25.38
N ARG A 408 21.08 3.91 -24.86
CA ARG A 408 20.35 4.14 -23.60
C ARG A 408 18.83 4.19 -23.77
N ARG A 409 18.33 4.39 -24.99
CA ARG A 409 16.90 4.60 -25.28
C ARG A 409 16.00 3.46 -24.76
N PRO A 410 16.31 2.16 -24.95
CA PRO A 410 15.45 1.07 -24.48
C PRO A 410 15.29 1.06 -22.95
N ARG A 411 16.37 1.37 -22.22
CA ARG A 411 16.35 1.49 -20.76
C ARG A 411 15.55 2.69 -20.30
N ARG A 412 15.75 3.87 -20.91
CA ARG A 412 14.95 5.08 -20.59
C ARG A 412 13.46 4.84 -20.83
N ARG A 413 13.08 4.19 -21.94
CA ARG A 413 11.69 3.78 -22.20
C ARG A 413 11.15 2.84 -21.13
N ALA A 414 11.93 1.85 -20.68
CA ALA A 414 11.50 0.95 -19.62
C ALA A 414 11.25 1.69 -18.28
N ILE A 415 12.09 2.67 -17.94
CA ILE A 415 11.92 3.51 -16.75
C ILE A 415 10.68 4.40 -16.89
N ALA A 416 10.51 5.05 -18.05
CA ALA A 416 9.34 5.87 -18.35
C ALA A 416 8.04 5.05 -18.27
N ALA A 417 8.04 3.81 -18.79
CA ALA A 417 6.90 2.90 -18.68
C ALA A 417 6.52 2.61 -17.22
N ILE A 418 7.50 2.35 -16.35
CA ILE A 418 7.26 2.12 -14.92
C ILE A 418 6.71 3.40 -14.25
N ALA A 419 7.28 4.56 -14.58
CA ALA A 419 6.84 5.84 -14.04
C ALA A 419 5.38 6.13 -14.43
N VAL A 420 5.03 5.99 -15.72
CA VAL A 420 3.65 6.15 -16.22
C VAL A 420 2.71 5.15 -15.55
N ARG A 421 3.12 3.89 -15.38
CA ARG A 421 2.31 2.89 -14.66
C ARG A 421 2.01 3.34 -13.22
N LYS A 422 3.01 3.84 -12.49
CA LYS A 422 2.84 4.38 -11.14
C LYS A 422 1.91 5.59 -11.11
N LEU A 423 1.95 6.47 -12.12
CA LEU A 423 1.05 7.63 -12.23
C LEU A 423 -0.40 7.20 -12.53
N VAL A 424 -0.59 6.26 -13.45
CA VAL A 424 -1.90 5.68 -13.79
C VAL A 424 -2.51 4.98 -12.56
N ASP A 425 -1.69 4.34 -11.72
CA ASP A 425 -2.16 3.66 -10.51
C ASP A 425 -2.87 4.59 -9.51
N PHE A 426 -2.59 5.90 -9.50
CA PHE A 426 -3.35 6.85 -8.66
C PHE A 426 -4.81 6.94 -9.07
N VAL A 427 -5.07 7.06 -10.37
CA VAL A 427 -6.40 7.38 -10.93
C VAL A 427 -7.15 6.15 -11.46
N THR A 428 -6.46 5.02 -11.69
CA THR A 428 -7.06 3.86 -12.35
C THR A 428 -8.25 3.29 -11.57
N PRO A 429 -9.39 3.00 -12.23
CA PRO A 429 -10.49 2.27 -11.63
C PRO A 429 -10.27 0.74 -11.63
N TYR A 430 -9.24 0.25 -12.32
CA TYR A 430 -8.98 -1.19 -12.44
C TYR A 430 -8.08 -1.72 -11.32
N LEU A 431 -8.26 -3.00 -11.01
CA LEU A 431 -7.47 -3.72 -10.00
C LEU A 431 -6.03 -3.97 -10.44
N HIS A 432 -5.79 -4.10 -11.75
CA HIS A 432 -4.50 -4.42 -12.34
C HIS A 432 -4.03 -3.31 -13.27
N SER A 433 -2.78 -2.89 -13.06
CA SER A 433 -2.11 -1.88 -13.90
C SER A 433 -1.84 -2.44 -15.31
N PRO A 434 -1.82 -1.58 -16.35
CA PRO A 434 -1.55 -2.01 -17.72
C PRO A 434 -0.16 -2.66 -17.86
N SER A 435 -0.07 -3.62 -18.79
CA SER A 435 1.20 -4.24 -19.17
C SER A 435 2.12 -3.23 -19.87
N ARG A 436 3.43 -3.51 -19.90
CA ARG A 436 4.40 -2.63 -20.57
C ARG A 436 4.10 -2.46 -22.06
N ALA A 437 3.73 -3.54 -22.75
CA ALA A 437 3.43 -3.49 -24.20
C ALA A 437 2.29 -2.50 -24.50
N ASN A 438 1.31 -2.41 -23.61
CA ASN A 438 0.19 -1.48 -23.75
C ASN A 438 0.58 -0.01 -23.49
N LEU A 439 1.76 0.24 -22.91
CA LEU A 439 2.26 1.58 -22.57
C LEU A 439 3.20 2.16 -23.62
N ASP A 440 3.71 1.38 -24.58
CA ASP A 440 4.72 1.88 -25.52
C ASP A 440 4.20 3.06 -26.37
N SER A 441 2.96 2.97 -26.86
CA SER A 441 2.30 4.07 -27.59
C SER A 441 2.03 5.31 -26.72
N VAL A 442 1.83 5.11 -25.41
CA VAL A 442 1.65 6.20 -24.46
C VAL A 442 2.97 6.89 -24.15
N ILE A 443 4.06 6.13 -24.07
CA ILE A 443 5.40 6.70 -23.89
C ILE A 443 5.78 7.57 -25.09
N ASP A 444 5.43 7.14 -26.31
CA ASP A 444 5.69 7.96 -27.51
C ASP A 444 4.95 9.30 -27.49
N ARG A 445 3.73 9.33 -26.94
CA ARG A 445 2.93 10.57 -26.79
C ARG A 445 3.40 11.46 -25.65
N LEU A 446 3.76 10.87 -24.51
CA LEU A 446 4.17 11.61 -23.31
C LEU A 446 5.63 12.06 -23.37
N PHE A 447 6.50 11.30 -24.04
CA PHE A 447 7.93 11.53 -24.15
C PHE A 447 8.37 11.37 -25.62
N PRO A 448 8.03 12.32 -26.50
CA PRO A 448 8.38 12.25 -27.93
C PRO A 448 9.88 12.20 -28.19
N GLU A 449 10.72 12.64 -27.24
CA GLU A 449 12.19 12.53 -27.31
C GLU A 449 12.70 11.08 -27.27
N LEU A 450 11.89 10.16 -26.74
CA LEU A 450 12.22 8.74 -26.64
C LEU A 450 11.63 7.91 -27.80
N SER A 451 10.84 8.52 -28.67
CA SER A 451 10.31 7.87 -29.87
C SER A 451 11.36 7.89 -31.00
N SER A 452 11.26 6.93 -31.91
CA SER A 452 12.10 6.92 -33.12
C SER A 452 11.58 7.89 -34.19
N SER A 453 10.28 8.20 -34.16
CA SER A 453 9.58 9.12 -35.05
C SER A 453 9.44 10.50 -34.39
N ARG A 454 10.31 11.44 -34.80
CA ARG A 454 10.23 12.85 -34.41
C ARG A 454 9.08 13.54 -35.14
N GLN A 455 7.84 13.24 -34.78
CA GLN A 455 6.70 14.04 -35.22
C GLN A 455 6.36 15.04 -34.13
N GLY A 456 6.58 16.33 -34.42
CA GLY A 456 6.20 17.46 -33.59
C GLY A 456 4.69 17.71 -33.63
N GLU A 457 3.88 16.69 -33.34
CA GLU A 457 2.44 16.88 -33.20
C GLU A 457 2.11 17.54 -31.87
N VAL A 458 1.17 18.49 -31.90
CA VAL A 458 0.60 19.09 -30.69
C VAL A 458 0.01 17.97 -29.83
N PRO A 459 0.30 17.90 -28.53
CA PRO A 459 -0.20 16.83 -27.69
C PRO A 459 -1.73 16.85 -27.67
N LYS A 460 -2.33 15.70 -27.97
CA LYS A 460 -3.79 15.47 -27.98
C LYS A 460 -4.20 14.61 -26.79
N ALA A 461 -5.43 14.79 -26.33
CA ALA A 461 -5.98 13.96 -25.26
C ALA A 461 -6.10 12.49 -25.69
N PHE A 462 -5.84 11.56 -24.77
CA PHE A 462 -5.96 10.12 -25.02
C PHE A 462 -6.36 9.36 -23.75
N SER A 463 -6.83 8.12 -23.89
CA SER A 463 -7.22 7.28 -22.76
C SER A 463 -6.47 5.96 -22.73
N ILE A 464 -6.05 5.53 -21.54
CA ILE A 464 -5.46 4.21 -21.29
C ILE A 464 -5.89 3.69 -19.92
N ALA A 465 -6.18 2.38 -19.83
CA ALA A 465 -6.55 1.73 -18.57
C ALA A 465 -7.60 2.51 -17.75
N GLY A 466 -8.60 3.09 -18.42
CA GLY A 466 -9.68 3.82 -17.76
C GLY A 466 -9.28 5.19 -17.21
N VAL A 467 -8.10 5.69 -17.57
CA VAL A 467 -7.59 7.03 -17.25
C VAL A 467 -7.48 7.84 -18.54
N VAL A 468 -7.96 9.07 -18.53
CA VAL A 468 -7.81 10.05 -19.61
C VAL A 468 -6.69 11.00 -19.25
N PHE A 469 -5.82 11.26 -20.23
CA PHE A 469 -4.76 12.25 -20.18
C PHE A 469 -5.20 13.45 -21.02
N GLU A 470 -5.41 14.60 -20.39
CA GLU A 470 -5.76 15.85 -21.06
C GLU A 470 -4.56 16.82 -20.99
N PRO A 471 -4.01 17.27 -22.13
CA PRO A 471 -2.88 18.18 -22.14
C PRO A 471 -3.33 19.61 -21.80
N ILE A 472 -2.59 20.26 -20.90
CA ILE A 472 -2.70 21.67 -20.56
C ILE A 472 -1.43 22.34 -21.09
N LEU A 473 -1.58 23.09 -22.18
CA LEU A 473 -0.47 23.76 -22.85
C LEU A 473 -0.07 25.00 -22.05
N GLY A 474 1.13 24.97 -21.46
CA GLY A 474 1.76 26.13 -20.85
C GLY A 474 2.81 26.77 -21.77
N PRO A 475 3.28 28.00 -21.46
CA PRO A 475 4.26 28.71 -22.28
C PRO A 475 5.67 28.09 -22.29
N GLN A 476 6.02 27.26 -21.29
CA GLN A 476 7.35 26.65 -21.14
C GLN A 476 7.31 25.12 -20.96
N SER A 477 6.18 24.55 -20.56
CA SER A 477 6.03 23.10 -20.32
C SER A 477 4.60 22.63 -20.58
N THR A 478 4.47 21.37 -20.99
CA THR A 478 3.18 20.69 -21.15
C THR A 478 2.81 20.00 -19.83
N ARG A 479 1.73 20.45 -19.21
CA ARG A 479 1.13 19.76 -18.06
C ARG A 479 0.09 18.77 -18.56
N TRP A 480 -0.14 17.71 -17.80
CA TRP A 480 -1.15 16.72 -18.11
C TRP A 480 -2.09 16.56 -16.92
N PHE A 481 -3.38 16.65 -17.21
CA PHE A 481 -4.45 16.38 -16.26
C PHE A 481 -4.96 14.96 -16.46
N LEU A 482 -4.81 14.14 -15.42
CA LEU A 482 -5.22 12.75 -15.41
C LEU A 482 -6.52 12.62 -14.63
N SER A 483 -7.52 12.04 -15.26
CA SER A 483 -8.83 11.79 -14.66
C SER A 483 -9.40 10.45 -15.09
N ARG A 484 -10.43 9.97 -14.39
CA ARG A 484 -11.12 8.73 -14.76
C ARG A 484 -11.86 8.94 -16.10
N ALA A 485 -11.62 8.07 -17.08
CA ALA A 485 -12.34 8.01 -18.35
C ALA A 485 -13.86 7.90 -18.20
N PRO A 486 -14.68 8.68 -18.91
CA PRO A 486 -16.14 8.63 -18.76
C PRO A 486 -16.71 7.22 -19.02
N TYR A 487 -17.83 6.89 -18.37
CA TYR A 487 -18.54 5.63 -18.63
C TYR A 487 -19.01 5.61 -20.08
N LYS A 488 -18.79 4.50 -20.78
CA LYS A 488 -19.30 4.29 -22.14
C LYS A 488 -20.82 4.13 -22.07
N SER A 489 -21.55 4.78 -22.97
CA SER A 489 -23.01 4.66 -23.09
C SER A 489 -23.49 3.24 -23.36
N ASN A 490 -22.65 2.40 -23.98
CA ASN A 490 -23.03 1.07 -24.46
C ASN A 490 -23.02 0.00 -23.36
N HIS A 491 -22.58 0.34 -22.14
CA HIS A 491 -22.57 -0.59 -21.02
C HIS A 491 -23.42 -0.05 -19.88
N PRO A 492 -24.12 -0.94 -19.13
CA PRO A 492 -24.87 -0.51 -17.96
C PRO A 492 -23.93 0.16 -16.96
N LEU A 493 -24.38 1.29 -16.41
CA LEU A 493 -23.61 2.00 -15.39
C LEU A 493 -23.42 1.09 -14.17
N PRO A 494 -22.23 1.11 -13.54
CA PRO A 494 -22.00 0.30 -12.36
C PRO A 494 -22.95 0.69 -11.25
N GLU A 495 -23.35 -0.30 -10.46
CA GLU A 495 -24.18 -0.12 -9.29
C GLU A 495 -23.65 -1.03 -8.18
N ARG A 496 -23.51 -0.48 -6.97
CA ARG A 496 -23.15 -1.26 -5.79
C ARG A 496 -24.25 -1.13 -4.75
N LYS A 497 -24.90 -2.27 -4.47
CA LYS A 497 -25.87 -2.40 -3.39
C LYS A 497 -25.13 -2.44 -2.07
N LEU A 498 -25.45 -1.51 -1.17
CA LEU A 498 -24.85 -1.47 0.16
C LEU A 498 -25.69 -2.29 1.13
N PRO A 499 -25.09 -2.86 2.18
CA PRO A 499 -25.83 -3.63 3.16
C PRO A 499 -26.72 -2.67 3.97
N GLY A 500 -27.92 -2.38 3.48
CA GLY A 500 -29.10 -1.91 4.22
C GLY A 500 -30.23 -2.95 4.17
N HIS A 501 -29.96 -4.06 3.48
CA HIS A 501 -30.88 -5.17 3.23
C HIS A 501 -31.21 -5.89 4.54
N LEU A 502 -32.32 -5.51 5.19
CA LEU A 502 -33.13 -6.46 5.92
C LEU A 502 -34.30 -6.81 5.02
N GLY A 503 -34.45 -8.09 4.68
CA GLY A 503 -35.73 -8.62 4.23
C GLY A 503 -36.67 -8.57 5.43
N TYR A 504 -37.50 -7.55 5.51
CA TYR A 504 -38.63 -7.54 6.44
C TYR A 504 -39.79 -8.23 5.72
N LYS A 505 -40.14 -9.46 6.14
CA LYS A 505 -41.47 -10.00 5.87
C LYS A 505 -42.45 -9.06 6.57
N LEU A 506 -43.31 -8.40 5.80
CA LEU A 506 -44.44 -7.65 6.33
C LEU A 506 -45.27 -8.62 7.18
N ILE A 507 -45.30 -8.42 8.49
CA ILE A 507 -46.34 -9.05 9.33
C ILE A 507 -47.62 -8.35 8.90
N SER A 508 -48.44 -9.02 8.10
CA SER A 508 -49.86 -8.70 8.00
C SER A 508 -50.43 -8.76 9.40
N GLY A 509 -50.89 -7.61 9.89
CA GLY A 509 -51.51 -7.46 11.19
C GLY A 509 -52.27 -6.16 11.19
N THR A 510 -53.56 -6.28 10.90
CA THR A 510 -54.63 -5.31 11.15
C THR A 510 -54.48 -4.61 12.50
N ASP A 511 -54.47 -3.28 12.52
CA ASP A 511 -55.40 -2.44 13.29
C ASP A 511 -54.89 -1.00 13.52
N GLY A 512 -55.78 -0.04 13.25
CA GLY A 512 -56.06 1.14 14.07
C GLY A 512 -54.92 2.11 14.47
N PHE A 513 -54.93 3.29 13.83
CA PHE A 513 -54.64 4.62 14.42
C PHE A 513 -53.45 4.79 15.38
N LYS A 514 -52.40 5.48 14.90
CA LYS A 514 -51.80 6.73 15.43
C LYS A 514 -50.57 7.08 14.58
N GLY A 515 -50.39 8.37 14.24
CA GLY A 515 -49.37 8.85 13.30
C GLY A 515 -47.95 8.31 13.57
N PRO A 516 -47.08 8.19 12.56
CA PRO A 516 -45.84 7.44 12.71
C PRO A 516 -44.83 8.25 13.54
N GLN A 517 -44.86 8.07 14.87
CA GLN A 517 -43.64 8.17 15.65
C GLN A 517 -42.73 7.04 15.20
N VAL A 518 -41.89 7.32 14.20
CA VAL A 518 -40.84 6.41 13.73
C VAL A 518 -39.88 6.22 14.90
N ARG A 519 -40.10 5.18 15.71
CA ARG A 519 -39.17 4.77 16.77
C ARG A 519 -37.82 4.49 16.11
N HIS A 520 -36.85 5.37 16.32
CA HIS A 520 -35.49 5.17 15.83
C HIS A 520 -34.92 3.92 16.50
N GLY A 521 -34.54 2.93 15.68
CA GLY A 521 -33.72 1.83 16.17
C GLY A 521 -32.34 2.35 16.64
N PRO A 522 -31.65 1.65 17.54
CA PRO A 522 -30.30 2.03 17.93
C PRO A 522 -29.36 2.07 16.71
N TRP A 523 -28.40 3.00 16.72
CA TRP A 523 -27.34 3.04 15.71
C TRP A 523 -26.67 1.67 15.62
N ARG A 524 -26.60 1.12 14.41
CA ARG A 524 -25.96 -0.18 14.18
C ARG A 524 -24.43 -0.01 14.18
N SER A 525 -23.71 -1.11 14.29
CA SER A 525 -22.27 -1.11 14.05
C SER A 525 -21.97 -0.75 12.59
N TRP A 526 -20.83 -0.12 12.34
CA TRP A 526 -20.35 0.13 10.98
C TRP A 526 -20.31 -1.17 10.19
N LYS A 527 -20.91 -1.17 9.00
CA LYS A 527 -20.87 -2.31 8.10
C LYS A 527 -19.59 -2.31 7.28
N MET A 528 -19.22 -3.48 6.75
CA MET A 528 -18.00 -3.66 5.98
C MET A 528 -18.00 -2.72 4.76
N ALA A 529 -16.91 -1.97 4.56
CA ALA A 529 -16.80 -1.04 3.45
C ALA A 529 -16.79 -1.79 2.10
N LYS A 530 -17.34 -1.16 1.08
CA LYS A 530 -17.33 -1.66 -0.30
C LYS A 530 -16.54 -0.70 -1.18
N ILE A 531 -15.70 -1.24 -2.06
CA ILE A 531 -14.95 -0.44 -3.02
C ILE A 531 -15.87 -0.05 -4.18
N TRP A 532 -15.91 1.24 -4.49
CA TRP A 532 -16.62 1.86 -5.59
C TRP A 532 -15.65 2.23 -6.70
N ASP A 533 -15.95 1.77 -7.92
CA ASP A 533 -15.18 2.08 -9.15
C ASP A 533 -13.66 1.83 -8.99
N GLY A 534 -13.27 0.90 -8.11
CA GLY A 534 -11.88 0.58 -7.77
C GLY A 534 -11.11 1.70 -7.03
N ARG A 535 -11.73 2.83 -6.71
CA ARG A 535 -11.06 4.05 -6.17
C ARG A 535 -11.49 4.45 -4.78
N PHE A 536 -12.78 4.27 -4.44
CA PHE A 536 -13.34 4.80 -3.20
C PHE A 536 -13.87 3.69 -2.31
N TRP A 537 -13.33 3.51 -1.12
CA TRP A 537 -13.93 2.66 -0.10
C TRP A 537 -15.07 3.42 0.58
N ILE A 538 -16.28 2.86 0.55
CA ILE A 538 -17.47 3.50 1.09
C ILE A 538 -18.11 2.57 2.13
N ARG A 539 -18.31 3.09 3.34
CA ARG A 539 -19.04 2.39 4.43
C ARG A 539 -20.20 3.23 4.92
N LEU A 540 -21.29 2.56 5.26
CA LEU A 540 -22.48 3.17 5.84
C LEU A 540 -22.77 2.63 7.23
N ASN A 541 -23.30 3.51 8.06
CA ASN A 541 -23.99 3.17 9.28
C ASN A 541 -25.39 3.78 9.24
N THR A 542 -26.42 2.95 9.39
CA THR A 542 -27.83 3.35 9.24
C THR A 542 -28.63 2.96 10.48
N CYS A 543 -29.54 3.84 10.90
CA CYS A 543 -30.55 3.54 11.93
C CYS A 543 -31.93 3.23 11.33
N VAL A 544 -32.08 3.32 10.01
CA VAL A 544 -33.32 3.06 9.25
C VAL A 544 -33.16 1.82 8.35
N PRO A 545 -34.20 0.97 8.22
CA PRO A 545 -34.23 -0.13 7.26
C PRO A 545 -34.59 0.38 5.85
N ALA A 546 -33.63 1.00 5.17
CA ALA A 546 -33.80 1.48 3.79
C ALA A 546 -32.78 0.83 2.82
N ARG A 547 -33.15 0.75 1.54
CA ARG A 547 -32.28 0.25 0.47
C ARG A 547 -31.43 1.40 -0.08
N PHE A 548 -30.11 1.25 0.01
CA PHE A 548 -29.14 2.24 -0.44
C PHE A 548 -28.25 1.68 -1.55
N HIS A 549 -28.20 2.39 -2.68
CA HIS A 549 -27.37 2.04 -3.82
C HIS A 549 -26.34 3.15 -4.07
N ILE A 550 -25.12 2.77 -4.41
CA ILE A 550 -24.12 3.69 -4.96
C ILE A 550 -24.14 3.57 -6.47
N ARG A 551 -24.30 4.70 -7.16
CA ARG A 551 -24.21 4.84 -8.61
C ARG A 551 -23.38 6.08 -8.94
N PRO A 552 -22.87 6.26 -10.17
CA PRO A 552 -22.29 7.54 -10.56
C PRO A 552 -23.31 8.67 -10.42
N LEU A 553 -22.84 9.90 -10.19
CA LEU A 553 -23.69 11.08 -10.31
C LEU A 553 -24.30 11.15 -11.72
N GLN A 554 -25.61 11.28 -11.82
CA GLN A 554 -26.32 11.39 -13.10
C GLN A 554 -26.99 12.77 -13.25
N PRO A 555 -27.03 13.35 -14.46
CA PRO A 555 -27.69 14.63 -14.71
C PRO A 555 -29.17 14.66 -14.31
N GLN A 556 -29.90 13.55 -14.51
CA GLN A 556 -31.34 13.46 -14.26
C GLN A 556 -31.73 13.73 -12.80
N PHE A 557 -30.92 13.26 -11.84
CA PHE A 557 -31.17 13.45 -10.41
C PHE A 557 -30.54 14.73 -9.86
N ALA A 558 -29.61 15.35 -10.59
CA ALA A 558 -28.87 16.52 -10.13
C ALA A 558 -29.76 17.76 -9.96
N ARG A 559 -30.83 17.91 -10.75
CA ARG A 559 -31.78 19.03 -10.61
C ARG A 559 -32.58 18.92 -9.32
N GLN A 560 -33.18 17.77 -9.05
CA GLN A 560 -33.94 17.52 -7.81
C GLN A 560 -33.05 17.65 -6.57
N PHE A 561 -31.84 17.10 -6.61
CA PHE A 561 -30.89 17.22 -5.51
C PHE A 561 -30.50 18.68 -5.22
N ARG A 562 -30.25 19.50 -6.26
CA ARG A 562 -30.01 20.93 -6.07
C ARG A 562 -31.19 21.62 -5.41
N LEU A 563 -32.42 21.32 -5.81
CA LEU A 563 -33.63 21.89 -5.20
C LEU A 563 -33.80 21.48 -3.73
N ALA A 564 -33.34 20.29 -3.34
CA ALA A 564 -33.39 19.84 -1.95
C ALA A 564 -32.37 20.53 -1.02
N LEU A 565 -31.30 21.13 -1.57
CA LEU A 565 -30.26 21.81 -0.78
C LEU A 565 -30.65 23.26 -0.43
N PRO A 566 -30.21 23.80 0.72
CA PRO A 566 -30.29 25.23 1.04
C PRO A 566 -29.48 26.08 0.04
N GLN A 567 -29.86 27.34 -0.18
CA GLN A 567 -29.24 28.22 -1.19
C GLN A 567 -27.71 28.36 -1.03
N LYS A 568 -27.21 28.46 0.21
CA LYS A 568 -25.78 28.52 0.52
C LYS A 568 -25.04 27.25 0.09
N GLU A 569 -25.64 26.08 0.32
CA GLU A 569 -25.06 24.79 -0.05
C GLU A 569 -25.14 24.52 -1.55
N ARG A 570 -26.20 25.00 -2.23
CA ARG A 570 -26.28 24.96 -3.71
C ARG A 570 -25.09 25.69 -4.34
N TYR A 571 -24.82 26.92 -3.90
CA TYR A 571 -23.68 27.69 -4.40
C TYR A 571 -22.34 27.02 -4.07
N ARG A 572 -22.21 26.45 -2.86
CA ARG A 572 -21.03 25.70 -2.45
C ARG A 572 -20.80 24.46 -3.35
N LEU A 573 -21.86 23.70 -3.63
CA LEU A 573 -21.83 22.52 -4.49
C LEU A 573 -21.36 22.87 -5.90
N GLU A 574 -21.91 23.92 -6.51
CA GLU A 574 -21.53 24.34 -7.87
C GLU A 574 -20.07 24.78 -7.95
N LYS A 575 -19.58 25.52 -6.95
CA LYS A 575 -18.15 25.86 -6.86
C LYS A 575 -17.25 24.64 -6.69
N ILE A 576 -17.61 23.71 -5.82
CA ILE A 576 -16.83 22.48 -5.59
C ILE A 576 -16.81 21.63 -6.86
N LEU A 577 -17.95 21.41 -7.53
CA LEU A 577 -18.01 20.65 -8.77
C LEU A 577 -17.21 21.30 -9.90
N ARG A 578 -17.20 22.64 -9.98
CA ARG A 578 -16.41 23.36 -10.99
C ARG A 578 -14.91 23.20 -10.77
N TYR A 579 -14.46 23.23 -9.52
CA TYR A 579 -13.04 23.22 -9.18
C TYR A 579 -12.47 21.81 -9.02
N TYR A 580 -13.08 20.96 -8.18
CA TYR A 580 -12.57 19.63 -7.83
C TYR A 580 -12.93 18.57 -8.87
N ALA A 581 -14.07 18.71 -9.57
CA ALA A 581 -14.55 17.69 -10.53
C ALA A 581 -15.03 18.29 -11.86
N PRO A 582 -14.15 18.99 -12.60
CA PRO A 582 -14.53 19.69 -13.82
C PRO A 582 -15.01 18.74 -14.93
N GLY A 583 -15.81 19.28 -15.85
CA GLY A 583 -16.19 18.59 -17.09
C GLY A 583 -16.90 17.25 -16.86
N LYS A 584 -16.34 16.16 -17.40
CA LYS A 584 -16.91 14.81 -17.33
C LYS A 584 -16.54 14.08 -16.02
N VAL A 585 -15.60 14.59 -15.24
CA VAL A 585 -15.09 13.95 -14.01
C VAL A 585 -16.18 13.81 -12.96
N ARG A 586 -17.07 14.80 -12.83
CA ARG A 586 -18.21 14.78 -11.89
C ARG A 586 -19.11 13.55 -12.03
N TYR A 587 -19.23 12.98 -13.23
CA TYR A 587 -20.05 11.79 -13.48
C TYR A 587 -19.33 10.48 -13.14
N SER A 588 -18.09 10.55 -12.64
CA SER A 588 -17.37 9.41 -12.06
C SER A 588 -17.44 9.38 -10.53
N LEU A 589 -17.94 10.45 -9.90
CA LEU A 589 -18.04 10.54 -8.45
C LEU A 589 -19.10 9.57 -7.91
N PRO A 590 -18.85 8.92 -6.76
CA PRO A 590 -19.87 8.14 -6.09
C PRO A 590 -21.02 9.04 -5.64
N ALA A 591 -22.24 8.63 -5.95
CA ALA A 591 -23.47 9.26 -5.49
C ALA A 591 -24.33 8.22 -4.74
N LEU A 592 -24.87 8.61 -3.59
CA LEU A 592 -25.69 7.74 -2.73
C LEU A 592 -27.16 7.95 -3.06
N TYR A 593 -27.84 6.88 -3.44
CA TYR A 593 -29.26 6.89 -3.78
C TYR A 593 -30.08 6.05 -2.78
N SER A 594 -31.25 6.54 -2.39
CA SER A 594 -32.31 5.69 -1.84
C SER A 594 -33.10 5.04 -2.95
N VAL A 595 -33.52 3.80 -2.72
CA VAL A 595 -34.34 3.03 -3.64
C VAL A 595 -35.64 2.67 -2.94
N GLU A 596 -36.74 3.21 -3.44
CA GLU A 596 -38.09 2.87 -2.99
C GLU A 596 -38.65 1.79 -3.92
N SER A 597 -39.32 0.78 -3.34
CA SER A 597 -40.04 -0.23 -4.13
C SER A 597 -41.44 0.33 -4.31
N GLY A 598 -41.81 0.69 -5.55
CA GLY A 598 -43.14 1.24 -5.82
C GLY A 598 -44.23 0.23 -5.44
N GLU A 599 -45.26 0.70 -4.74
CA GLU A 599 -46.50 -0.06 -4.45
C GLU A 599 -47.50 -0.02 -5.62
N GLY A 600 -47.07 0.42 -6.82
CA GLY A 600 -47.92 0.62 -8.01
C GLY A 600 -47.66 -0.40 -9.13
N THR A 601 -48.66 -0.54 -10.00
CA THR A 601 -48.97 -1.58 -11.01
C THR A 601 -47.90 -1.98 -12.05
N ASP A 602 -46.69 -1.41 -12.04
CA ASP A 602 -45.59 -1.83 -12.93
C ASP A 602 -44.28 -2.07 -12.14
N PRO A 603 -43.87 -3.32 -11.91
CA PRO A 603 -42.70 -3.66 -11.08
C PRO A 603 -41.33 -3.38 -11.74
N ALA A 604 -41.27 -2.66 -12.86
CA ALA A 604 -40.08 -2.62 -13.72
C ALA A 604 -39.07 -1.48 -13.43
N THR A 605 -39.47 -0.37 -12.79
CA THR A 605 -38.51 0.73 -12.49
C THR A 605 -38.62 1.22 -11.04
N PRO A 606 -37.64 0.93 -10.18
CA PRO A 606 -37.65 1.46 -8.82
C PRO A 606 -37.41 2.99 -8.85
N THR A 607 -38.19 3.73 -8.07
CA THR A 607 -37.98 5.17 -7.87
C THR A 607 -36.68 5.39 -7.09
N MET A 608 -35.77 6.17 -7.68
CA MET A 608 -34.46 6.47 -7.09
C MET A 608 -34.37 7.96 -6.75
N THR A 609 -33.87 8.27 -5.55
CA THR A 609 -33.66 9.65 -5.11
C THR A 609 -32.21 9.85 -4.69
N LEU A 610 -31.56 10.90 -5.20
CA LEU A 610 -30.18 11.24 -4.84
C LEU A 610 -30.15 11.91 -3.45
N LEU A 611 -29.43 11.29 -2.52
CA LEU A 611 -29.34 11.74 -1.13
C LEU A 611 -28.02 12.44 -0.78
N ALA A 612 -26.90 12.01 -1.39
CA ALA A 612 -25.60 12.56 -1.07
C ALA A 612 -24.57 12.36 -2.19
N LEU A 613 -23.52 13.19 -2.14
CA LEU A 613 -22.24 13.04 -2.82
C LEU A 613 -21.16 12.77 -1.77
N PRO A 614 -20.96 11.50 -1.36
CA PRO A 614 -20.13 11.16 -0.22
C PRO A 614 -18.68 11.62 -0.32
N SER A 615 -18.07 11.58 -1.52
CA SER A 615 -16.67 12.00 -1.69
C SER A 615 -16.46 13.52 -1.55
N LEU A 616 -17.51 14.31 -1.71
CA LEU A 616 -17.49 15.77 -1.56
C LEU A 616 -18.02 16.23 -0.20
N GLY A 617 -18.54 15.32 0.63
CA GLY A 617 -19.15 15.66 1.93
C GLY A 617 -20.40 16.52 1.82
N ILE A 618 -21.18 16.39 0.73
CA ILE A 618 -22.42 17.16 0.52
C ILE A 618 -23.60 16.18 0.55
N HIS A 619 -24.63 16.47 1.33
CA HIS A 619 -25.83 15.65 1.46
C HIS A 619 -27.09 16.49 1.71
N VAL A 620 -28.26 15.90 1.50
CA VAL A 620 -29.55 16.53 1.85
C VAL A 620 -29.58 16.85 3.36
N PRO A 621 -30.12 18.01 3.78
CA PRO A 621 -30.27 18.36 5.18
C PRO A 621 -31.03 17.29 5.96
N GLY A 622 -30.59 17.00 7.19
CA GLY A 622 -31.20 15.98 8.04
C GLY A 622 -30.72 14.55 7.80
N LEU A 623 -30.03 14.26 6.68
CA LEU A 623 -29.56 12.91 6.36
C LEU A 623 -28.69 12.28 7.47
N GLU A 624 -27.86 13.09 8.13
CA GLU A 624 -26.96 12.69 9.22
C GLU A 624 -27.69 12.05 10.41
N ARG A 625 -28.98 12.35 10.60
CA ARG A 625 -29.81 11.75 11.64
C ARG A 625 -30.12 10.28 11.35
N TRP A 626 -30.09 9.87 10.08
CA TRP A 626 -30.50 8.53 9.64
C TRP A 626 -29.33 7.69 9.09
N VAL A 627 -28.38 8.34 8.42
CA VAL A 627 -27.28 7.69 7.71
C VAL A 627 -25.98 8.44 7.98
N LYS A 628 -24.97 7.72 8.47
CA LYS A 628 -23.58 8.16 8.49
C LYS A 628 -22.83 7.46 7.37
N CYS A 629 -22.14 8.25 6.54
CA CYS A 629 -21.34 7.75 5.43
C CYS A 629 -19.88 8.13 5.66
N GLU A 630 -18.99 7.17 5.45
CA GLU A 630 -17.55 7.44 5.42
C GLU A 630 -16.96 6.93 4.12
N VAL A 631 -16.15 7.79 3.52
CA VAL A 631 -15.48 7.55 2.25
C VAL A 631 -13.99 7.69 2.45
N ARG A 632 -13.24 6.78 1.87
CA ARG A 632 -11.77 6.81 1.86
C ARG A 632 -11.26 6.48 0.47
N TYR A 633 -10.09 6.99 0.13
CA TYR A 633 -9.46 6.69 -1.15
C TYR A 633 -8.69 5.37 -1.06
N LYS A 634 -8.58 4.66 -2.18
CA LYS A 634 -7.76 3.44 -2.26
C LYS A 634 -6.31 3.73 -1.88
N ASN A 635 -5.57 2.66 -1.57
CA ASN A 635 -4.13 2.77 -1.34
C ASN A 635 -3.40 3.24 -2.59
N VAL A 636 -2.69 4.35 -2.41
CA VAL A 636 -1.78 4.95 -3.39
C VAL A 636 -0.42 5.14 -2.74
N ASP A 637 0.63 5.16 -3.56
CA ASP A 637 2.00 5.32 -3.09
C ASP A 637 2.27 6.78 -2.71
N VAL A 638 1.86 7.16 -1.49
CA VAL A 638 2.00 8.53 -0.95
C VAL A 638 3.47 8.98 -0.93
N SER A 639 4.44 8.06 -0.95
CA SER A 639 5.87 8.42 -1.02
C SER A 639 6.23 9.18 -2.31
N LEU A 640 5.43 9.06 -3.37
CA LEU A 640 5.61 9.78 -4.63
C LEU A 640 5.07 11.21 -4.59
N LEU A 641 4.23 11.54 -3.61
CA LEU A 641 3.62 12.87 -3.42
C LEU A 641 4.58 13.86 -2.74
N GLY A 642 5.88 13.73 -3.02
CA GLY A 642 6.95 14.43 -2.31
C GLY A 642 6.82 15.95 -2.27
N LEU A 643 7.44 16.56 -1.26
CA LEU A 643 7.54 18.00 -1.07
C LEU A 643 8.00 18.67 -2.37
N GLN A 644 7.20 19.61 -2.88
CA GLN A 644 7.63 20.47 -3.99
C GLN A 644 9.05 20.96 -3.70
N ARG A 645 9.92 20.96 -4.73
CA ARG A 645 11.06 21.88 -4.72
C ARG A 645 10.46 23.23 -4.37
N ARG A 646 10.81 23.79 -3.21
CA ARG A 646 10.68 25.23 -3.00
C ARG A 646 11.27 25.83 -4.26
N GLY A 647 10.39 26.34 -5.13
CA GLY A 647 10.84 27.11 -6.26
C GLY A 647 11.82 28.10 -5.66
N GLY A 648 12.99 28.21 -6.27
CA GLY A 648 13.76 29.42 -6.09
C GLY A 648 12.84 30.56 -6.47
N GLN A 649 12.10 31.10 -5.49
CA GLN A 649 12.07 32.53 -5.35
C GLN A 649 13.55 32.89 -5.44
N ARG A 650 13.95 33.41 -6.61
CA ARG A 650 15.08 34.32 -6.66
C ARG A 650 14.93 35.13 -5.38
N PRO A 651 15.89 35.12 -4.44
CA PRO A 651 15.77 35.98 -3.29
C PRO A 651 15.39 37.32 -3.89
N LEU A 652 14.20 37.81 -3.51
CA LEU A 652 13.78 39.16 -3.83
C LEU A 652 15.05 39.97 -3.66
N VAL A 653 15.45 40.66 -4.73
CA VAL A 653 16.56 41.58 -4.65
C VAL A 653 16.13 42.55 -3.55
N VAL A 654 16.56 42.25 -2.34
CA VAL A 654 16.42 43.12 -1.20
C VAL A 654 17.29 44.26 -1.62
N TYR A 655 16.61 45.32 -2.04
CA TYR A 655 17.17 46.63 -2.21
C TYR A 655 18.12 46.86 -1.05
N ARG A 656 19.43 46.77 -1.30
CA ARG A 656 20.44 47.10 -0.31
C ARG A 656 20.39 48.62 -0.20
N PRO A 657 20.01 49.21 0.95
CA PRO A 657 20.48 50.55 1.20
C PRO A 657 22.01 50.45 1.28
N ARG A 658 22.69 51.19 0.39
CA ARG A 658 24.10 51.52 0.54
C ARG A 658 24.26 52.13 1.94
N SER A 659 24.75 51.34 2.89
CA SER A 659 25.25 51.86 4.17
C SER A 659 26.64 51.29 4.44
N GLY A 660 27.52 52.22 4.75
CA GLY A 660 28.98 52.13 4.81
C GLY A 660 29.57 50.91 5.52
N ARG A 661 30.68 50.45 4.94
CA ARG A 661 31.92 50.05 5.61
C ARG A 661 31.85 50.06 7.16
N SER A 662 31.60 48.92 7.81
CA SER A 662 31.97 48.78 9.24
C SER A 662 32.43 47.38 9.69
N ARG A 663 32.51 46.39 8.79
CA ARG A 663 33.03 45.05 9.14
C ARG A 663 34.55 44.91 9.17
N GLN A 664 35.31 45.92 8.73
CA GLN A 664 36.77 45.97 8.92
C GLN A 664 37.21 46.61 10.26
N VAL A 665 36.30 47.30 10.97
CA VAL A 665 36.63 47.98 12.24
C VAL A 665 36.46 47.07 13.47
N ARG A 666 35.61 46.04 13.40
CA ARG A 666 35.43 45.08 14.51
C ARG A 666 36.51 43.98 14.59
N ARG A 667 37.19 43.65 13.49
CA ARG A 667 38.34 42.71 13.51
C ARG A 667 39.68 43.38 13.88
N ARG A 668 39.83 44.70 13.71
CA ARG A 668 41.01 45.45 14.18
C ARG A 668 40.96 45.80 15.68
N ARG A 669 39.78 45.87 16.31
CA ARG A 669 39.66 46.14 17.77
C ARG A 669 39.84 44.93 18.68
N LEU A 670 39.80 43.70 18.16
CA LEU A 670 40.15 42.47 18.91
C LEU A 670 41.64 42.10 18.78
N ALA A 671 42.31 42.50 17.69
CA ALA A 671 43.75 42.29 17.51
C ALA A 671 44.62 43.31 18.27
N ASN A 672 44.13 44.52 18.52
CA ASN A 672 44.86 45.55 19.29
C ASN A 672 44.64 45.49 20.82
N ARG A 673 43.76 44.61 21.32
CA ARG A 673 43.58 44.39 22.77
C ARG A 673 44.49 43.29 23.35
N MET A 674 45.27 42.60 22.50
CA MET A 674 46.25 41.58 22.90
C MET A 674 47.71 42.02 22.71
N ARG A 675 47.98 43.30 22.38
CA ARG A 675 49.34 43.83 22.16
C ARG A 675 49.76 45.00 23.06
N THR A 676 48.93 45.43 23.99
CA THR A 676 49.27 46.48 24.96
C THR A 676 48.80 46.07 26.36
N GLY A 677 49.68 45.42 27.11
CA GLY A 677 49.40 44.90 28.45
C GLY A 677 50.52 44.01 28.98
N GLY A 678 51.77 44.44 28.84
CA GLY A 678 52.95 43.76 29.33
C GLY A 678 54.06 44.78 29.61
N HIS A 679 54.54 44.79 30.85
CA HIS A 679 55.46 45.74 31.51
C HIS A 679 54.74 46.95 32.14
N ALA A 680 54.79 47.20 33.45
CA ALA A 680 55.77 46.82 34.46
C ALA A 680 55.12 46.72 35.86
N CYS A 681 55.50 45.69 36.64
CA CYS A 681 55.73 45.84 38.09
C CYS A 681 56.49 44.59 38.59
N ARG A 682 57.82 44.64 38.53
CA ARG A 682 58.68 43.89 39.45
C ARG A 682 58.91 44.81 40.64
N VAL A 683 58.65 44.35 41.86
CA VAL A 683 59.49 44.56 43.07
C VAL A 683 58.76 43.96 44.28
N CYS A 684 59.55 43.28 45.12
CA CYS A 684 59.31 42.81 46.49
C CYS A 684 58.50 41.52 46.73
N ARG A 685 59.24 40.39 46.77
CA ARG A 685 59.04 39.30 47.74
C ARG A 685 60.28 39.18 48.64
N ARG A 686 60.14 39.61 49.89
CA ARG A 686 60.79 39.12 51.13
C ARG A 686 59.72 39.37 52.22
N GLY A 687 59.42 38.51 53.18
CA GLY A 687 59.90 37.21 53.58
C GLY A 687 59.12 36.82 54.85
N ARG A 688 59.01 35.51 55.09
CA ARG A 688 58.93 34.81 56.40
C ARG A 688 57.78 35.03 57.41
N THR A 689 57.32 33.86 57.91
CA THR A 689 57.01 33.46 59.32
C THR A 689 55.81 34.12 60.00
N SER A 690 54.70 33.40 60.21
CA SER A 690 54.39 32.41 61.26
C SER A 690 53.81 33.03 62.53
N THR A 691 52.85 32.35 63.16
CA THR A 691 52.22 32.59 64.49
C THR A 691 51.31 33.81 64.54
N ALA A 692 50.21 33.87 65.30
CA ALA A 692 49.43 32.95 66.13
C ALA A 692 48.08 33.67 66.39
N HIS A 693 47.09 32.90 66.86
CA HIS A 693 45.93 33.27 67.68
C HIS A 693 45.24 34.64 67.56
N GLY A 694 43.93 34.53 67.37
CA GLY A 694 42.89 35.53 67.51
C GLY A 694 41.59 34.95 66.98
#